data_AF-A0A1X7VRZ6-F1
#
_entry.id   AF-A0A1X7VRZ6-F1
#
_cell.length_a   1.000
_cell.length_b   1.000
_cell.length_c   1.000
_cell.angle_alpha   90.00
_cell.angle_beta   90.00
_cell.angle_gamma   90.00
#
_symmetry.space_group_name_H-M   'P 1'
#
loop_
_entity.id
_entity.type
_entity.pdbx_description
1 polymer ?
#
loop_
_entity_poly.entity_id
_entity_poly.type
_entity_poly.pdbx_seq_one_letter_code
_entity_poly.pdbx_strand_id
1 'polypeptide(L)'
;MEEEEQDLSYKLRGEKSLPSAILLSKWSPRMDVIALALEDGSVVLQRLSWDSVWSVDPGDTPVNALSWRPDGKVLAIGYSDGVLIEVSIEKGEMLQKLKLGSSKITVLTWIEAPPPATMPPSSSVLLNKSNTSYKDNSVRFLPPLPLIENDEMSDDEEDNVTHKESVPSSKYISHLSSMTLLLAGDECGHIHIVIDGVLHITSLSLLSEGMTVSSIISLKMSHNFCTLAAVSCNENNTLFYNLVDTSLLANKVNELHFVAVKYNHVLSVMAYVGDVIRAMTDAWEDGLLTVDKKMERYAKTLPSCLQLMDEYIILLACGQARAELKSFLVDELTAKGVKKIGLSIEMSYKSLRRYTINHLNKAIEALNFHLHDLFGVSGWDNVFGCIGLSTETLQGCMQVLGSFALKAQEFLYVTDESLQNLKIFFIWLYTIIIKLAGEPAPTPPIEEGPTPEELQMIIDFLRKRLKPVHSEGHGQAFSLDLVGQYLLSKNLSVVEEPSQTIWDKILSDTASLTREVAPWLIKSQTNKSIMQLYQSLQSSVNKAFNSTKEAMQSLFVQKTSLKLFDYNSNLSSRMKSLVTLYSNDTGSSSCLFPINEHQIATLEHDQDSEVKYGSFFVQCTSENEEERTEKYHIYDMSVYNGDTLSLLLYNGASYMVAQLPMAAVSTVTLNLIGCEVLQDSIQMLSGVDIGRELAQGTSLGRFQAKSLEVSGSRKLAAVVSIGGRRVQLFDVDAEQDDEDI
;
A
#
# COMPACT_ATOMS: atom_id res chain seq x y z
N MET A 1 -28.23 26.18 40.10
CA MET A 1 -27.12 26.23 39.14
C MET A 1 -27.80 26.08 37.81
N GLU A 2 -28.14 27.22 37.21
CA GLU A 2 -28.72 27.32 35.88
C GLU A 2 -27.61 26.91 34.91
N GLU A 3 -27.83 25.84 34.14
CA GLU A 3 -27.01 25.52 32.98
C GLU A 3 -27.34 26.58 31.92
N GLU A 4 -26.35 27.37 31.54
CA GLU A 4 -26.45 28.29 30.40
C GLU A 4 -26.74 27.46 29.14
N GLU A 5 -27.93 27.60 28.56
CA GLU A 5 -28.23 27.16 27.20
C GLU A 5 -27.29 27.90 26.25
N GLN A 6 -26.22 27.24 25.81
CA GLN A 6 -25.36 27.76 24.75
C GLN A 6 -26.16 27.80 23.44
N ASP A 7 -26.44 28.99 22.94
CA ASP A 7 -27.07 29.22 21.63
C ASP A 7 -26.08 28.80 20.51
N LEU A 8 -26.24 27.57 20.03
CA LEU A 8 -25.45 26.99 18.94
C LEU A 8 -25.93 27.54 17.60
N SER A 9 -25.12 28.39 16.94
CA SER A 9 -25.43 28.94 15.61
C SER A 9 -24.29 28.74 14.60
N TYR A 10 -24.62 28.57 13.32
CA TYR A 10 -23.62 28.43 12.25
C TYR A 10 -23.21 29.83 11.76
N LYS A 11 -21.96 30.23 12.04
CA LYS A 11 -21.43 31.54 11.58
C LYS A 11 -20.72 31.37 10.24
N LEU A 12 -21.17 32.07 9.20
CA LEU A 12 -20.52 32.03 7.89
C LEU A 12 -19.12 32.66 7.97
N ARG A 13 -18.10 31.85 7.68
CA ARG A 13 -16.70 32.27 7.70
C ARG A 13 -16.21 32.76 6.35
N GLY A 14 -16.69 32.15 5.26
CA GLY A 14 -16.31 32.55 3.91
C GLY A 14 -16.84 31.63 2.81
N GLU A 15 -16.78 32.14 1.58
CA GLU A 15 -17.17 31.42 0.37
C GLU A 15 -16.00 31.37 -0.62
N LYS A 16 -15.77 30.19 -1.21
CA LYS A 16 -14.76 30.01 -2.26
C LYS A 16 -15.39 29.41 -3.51
N SER A 17 -15.01 29.96 -4.66
CA SER A 17 -15.27 29.35 -5.97
C SER A 17 -14.04 28.59 -6.45
N LEU A 18 -14.25 27.36 -6.89
CA LEU A 18 -13.26 26.43 -7.44
C LEU A 18 -13.47 26.25 -8.95
N PRO A 19 -12.40 25.93 -9.71
CA PRO A 19 -12.47 25.80 -11.16
C PRO A 19 -13.17 24.52 -11.62
N SER A 20 -12.96 23.41 -10.90
CA SER A 20 -13.56 22.10 -11.17
C SER A 20 -14.67 21.80 -10.16
N ALA A 21 -15.62 20.95 -10.54
CA ALA A 21 -16.71 20.55 -9.66
C ALA A 21 -16.21 19.53 -8.63
N ILE A 22 -16.56 19.75 -7.37
CA ILE A 22 -16.29 18.82 -6.27
C ILE A 22 -17.31 17.68 -6.32
N LEU A 23 -16.79 16.46 -6.31
CA LEU A 23 -17.58 15.23 -6.16
C LEU A 23 -17.69 14.82 -4.70
N LEU A 24 -16.59 14.87 -3.95
CA LEU A 24 -16.53 14.48 -2.53
C LEU A 24 -15.66 15.47 -1.76
N SER A 25 -16.01 15.70 -0.51
CA SER A 25 -15.23 16.51 0.42
C SER A 25 -15.18 15.84 1.79
N LYS A 26 -14.00 15.79 2.43
CA LYS A 26 -13.83 15.23 3.78
C LYS A 26 -12.88 16.08 4.61
N TRP A 27 -13.31 16.48 5.80
CA TRP A 27 -12.46 17.19 6.77
C TRP A 27 -11.44 16.27 7.43
N SER A 28 -10.23 16.78 7.65
CA SER A 28 -9.26 16.07 8.49
C SER A 28 -9.78 15.99 9.94
N PRO A 29 -9.62 14.84 10.61
CA PRO A 29 -10.06 14.67 12.00
C PRO A 29 -9.22 15.48 12.99
N ARG A 30 -8.01 15.92 12.60
CA ARG A 30 -7.05 16.59 13.49
C ARG A 30 -6.55 17.94 12.97
N MET A 31 -6.38 18.08 11.65
CA MET A 31 -5.81 19.28 11.04
C MET A 31 -6.88 20.19 10.43
N ASP A 32 -6.52 21.46 10.26
CA ASP A 32 -7.34 22.50 9.60
C ASP A 32 -7.26 22.41 8.07
N VAL A 33 -7.54 21.22 7.55
CA VAL A 33 -7.45 20.90 6.12
C VAL A 33 -8.65 20.07 5.67
N ILE A 34 -9.08 20.32 4.43
CA ILE A 34 -10.14 19.60 3.74
C ILE A 34 -9.59 18.92 2.48
N ALA A 35 -9.88 17.64 2.32
CA ALA A 35 -9.61 16.90 1.10
C ALA A 35 -10.81 17.02 0.16
N LEU A 36 -10.55 17.38 -1.10
CA LEU A 36 -11.56 17.55 -2.14
C LEU A 36 -11.23 16.63 -3.32
N ALA A 37 -12.17 15.76 -3.68
CA ALA A 37 -12.11 14.99 -4.92
C ALA A 37 -12.84 15.76 -6.04
N LEU A 38 -12.16 15.97 -7.16
CA LEU A 38 -12.66 16.73 -8.30
C LEU A 38 -13.20 15.79 -9.39
N GLU A 39 -13.98 16.35 -10.32
CA GLU A 39 -14.59 15.61 -11.43
C GLU A 39 -13.58 15.03 -12.42
N ASP A 40 -12.39 15.62 -12.50
CA ASP A 40 -11.26 15.15 -13.33
C ASP A 40 -10.52 13.95 -12.71
N GLY A 41 -10.94 13.46 -11.54
CA GLY A 41 -10.28 12.36 -10.82
C GLY A 41 -9.13 12.82 -9.92
N SER A 42 -8.76 14.09 -9.93
CA SER A 42 -7.72 14.62 -9.05
C SER A 42 -8.24 14.83 -7.62
N VAL A 43 -7.33 14.67 -6.65
CA VAL A 43 -7.60 14.96 -5.25
C VAL A 43 -6.71 16.11 -4.80
N VAL A 44 -7.35 17.17 -4.31
CA VAL A 44 -6.66 18.37 -3.84
C VAL A 44 -6.83 18.49 -2.33
N LEU A 45 -5.73 18.78 -1.64
CA LEU A 45 -5.75 19.12 -0.23
C LEU A 45 -5.67 20.64 -0.05
N GLN A 46 -6.62 21.22 0.67
CA GLN A 46 -6.69 22.66 0.91
C GLN A 46 -6.75 22.99 2.39
N ARG A 47 -6.09 24.07 2.78
CA ARG A 47 -6.21 24.66 4.13
C ARG A 47 -7.52 25.42 4.27
N LEU A 48 -7.89 25.78 5.50
CA LEU A 48 -9.02 26.69 5.77
C LEU A 48 -8.92 28.04 5.04
N SER A 49 -7.70 28.53 4.79
CA SER A 49 -7.45 29.74 3.99
C SER A 49 -7.69 29.56 2.49
N TRP A 50 -8.05 28.35 2.04
CA TRP A 50 -8.14 27.94 0.64
C TRP A 50 -6.81 27.93 -0.12
N ASP A 51 -5.69 27.89 0.60
CA ASP A 51 -4.38 27.62 0.02
C ASP A 51 -4.24 26.13 -0.28
N SER A 52 -3.80 25.81 -1.50
CA SER A 52 -3.51 24.43 -1.88
C SER A 52 -2.23 23.95 -1.20
N VAL A 53 -2.32 22.80 -0.53
CA VAL A 53 -1.16 22.11 0.06
C VAL A 53 -0.49 21.26 -1.01
N TRP A 54 -1.27 20.42 -1.69
CA TRP A 54 -0.85 19.62 -2.83
C TRP A 54 -2.07 19.20 -3.66
N SER A 55 -1.79 18.68 -4.85
CA SER A 55 -2.75 18.05 -5.75
C SER A 55 -2.15 16.73 -6.23
N VAL A 56 -2.91 15.64 -6.11
CA VAL A 56 -2.53 14.33 -6.65
C VAL A 56 -3.43 14.03 -7.82
N ASP A 57 -2.81 13.77 -8.98
CA ASP A 57 -3.50 13.36 -10.20
C ASP A 57 -3.16 11.88 -10.48
N PRO A 58 -4.09 10.96 -10.21
CA PRO A 58 -3.92 9.52 -10.40
C PRO A 58 -4.16 9.06 -11.85
N GLY A 59 -4.60 9.97 -12.74
CA GLY A 59 -5.04 9.68 -14.10
C GLY A 59 -6.56 9.80 -14.27
N ASP A 60 -7.08 9.30 -15.40
CA ASP A 60 -8.46 9.50 -15.87
C ASP A 60 -9.51 8.63 -15.14
N THR A 61 -9.22 8.16 -13.92
CA THR A 61 -10.12 7.30 -13.13
C THR A 61 -10.83 8.09 -12.04
N PRO A 62 -12.18 8.08 -12.00
CA PRO A 62 -12.92 8.86 -11.02
C PRO A 62 -12.77 8.31 -9.59
N VAL A 63 -12.60 9.25 -8.66
CA VAL A 63 -12.56 9.00 -7.21
C VAL A 63 -13.98 8.86 -6.67
N ASN A 64 -14.24 7.79 -5.90
CA ASN A 64 -15.58 7.51 -5.37
C ASN A 64 -15.64 7.43 -3.85
N ALA A 65 -14.49 7.32 -3.17
CA ALA A 65 -14.44 7.30 -1.73
C ALA A 65 -13.16 7.95 -1.20
N LEU A 66 -13.29 8.67 -0.09
CA LEU A 66 -12.18 9.28 0.64
C LEU A 66 -12.33 8.92 2.12
N SER A 67 -11.23 8.55 2.76
CA SER A 67 -11.22 8.31 4.20
C SER A 67 -9.89 8.73 4.83
N TRP A 68 -9.99 9.51 5.90
CA TRP A 68 -8.83 9.95 6.67
C TRP A 68 -8.40 8.86 7.63
N ARG A 69 -7.08 8.60 7.72
CA ARG A 69 -6.57 7.87 8.87
C ARG A 69 -6.88 8.67 10.14
N PRO A 70 -7.30 8.04 11.24
CA PRO A 70 -7.71 8.76 12.46
C PRO A 70 -6.64 9.68 13.06
N ASP A 71 -5.36 9.36 12.83
CA ASP A 71 -4.25 10.22 13.23
C ASP A 71 -4.12 11.50 12.41
N GLY A 72 -4.87 11.58 11.32
CA GLY A 72 -4.91 12.68 10.38
C GLY A 72 -3.61 12.86 9.62
N LYS A 73 -2.74 11.85 9.45
CA LYS A 73 -1.45 11.97 8.72
C LYS A 73 -1.48 11.35 7.31
N VAL A 74 -2.42 10.44 7.07
CA VAL A 74 -2.57 9.71 5.80
C VAL A 74 -4.00 9.81 5.31
N LEU A 75 -4.17 9.94 4.00
CA LEU A 75 -5.47 9.93 3.32
C LEU A 75 -5.56 8.70 2.42
N ALA A 76 -6.63 7.92 2.57
CA ALA A 76 -6.98 6.82 1.68
C ALA A 76 -7.96 7.30 0.59
N ILE A 77 -7.66 6.96 -0.66
CA ILE A 77 -8.42 7.35 -1.85
C ILE A 77 -8.84 6.09 -2.61
N GLY A 78 -10.14 5.91 -2.79
CA GLY A 78 -10.74 4.77 -3.49
C GLY A 78 -11.22 5.13 -4.89
N TYR A 79 -10.75 4.38 -5.89
CA TYR A 79 -11.05 4.61 -7.31
C TYR A 79 -12.14 3.68 -7.85
N SER A 80 -12.69 4.04 -9.01
CA SER A 80 -13.66 3.22 -9.74
C SER A 80 -13.13 1.91 -10.29
N ASP A 81 -11.81 1.75 -10.40
CA ASP A 81 -11.21 0.52 -10.91
C ASP A 81 -10.95 -0.52 -9.81
N GLY A 82 -11.21 -0.21 -8.54
CA GLY A 82 -10.90 -1.09 -7.40
C GLY A 82 -9.49 -0.93 -6.84
N VAL A 83 -8.75 0.08 -7.31
CA VAL A 83 -7.48 0.51 -6.70
C VAL A 83 -7.77 1.43 -5.52
N LEU A 84 -7.03 1.20 -4.44
CA LEU A 84 -6.94 2.05 -3.26
C LEU A 84 -5.53 2.62 -3.19
N ILE A 85 -5.42 3.93 -3.01
CA ILE A 85 -4.14 4.62 -2.84
C ILE A 85 -4.10 5.33 -1.50
N GLU A 86 -2.99 5.18 -0.78
CA GLU A 86 -2.72 5.93 0.43
C GLU A 86 -1.69 7.03 0.16
N VAL A 87 -1.98 8.24 0.60
CA VAL A 87 -1.18 9.44 0.33
C VAL A 87 -0.75 10.11 1.63
N SER A 88 0.52 10.53 1.70
CA SER A 88 1.02 11.36 2.80
C SER A 88 0.52 12.79 2.69
N ILE A 89 0.03 13.33 3.80
CA ILE A 89 -0.42 14.71 3.87
C ILE A 89 0.72 15.72 3.77
N GLU A 90 1.92 15.37 4.26
CA GLU A 90 3.04 16.31 4.32
C GLU A 90 3.57 16.66 2.92
N LYS A 91 3.61 15.67 2.02
CA LYS A 91 4.25 15.81 0.71
C LYS A 91 3.35 15.49 -0.49
N GLY A 92 2.17 14.91 -0.28
CA GLY A 92 1.34 14.37 -1.37
C GLY A 92 1.94 13.15 -2.05
N GLU A 93 2.96 12.52 -1.44
CA GLU A 93 3.61 11.32 -1.98
C GLU A 93 2.72 10.09 -1.76
N MET A 94 2.66 9.23 -2.77
CA MET A 94 1.98 7.94 -2.70
C MET A 94 2.76 6.98 -1.79
N LEU A 95 2.15 6.57 -0.69
CA LEU A 95 2.74 5.66 0.29
C LEU A 95 2.50 4.19 -0.06
N GLN A 96 1.29 3.87 -0.53
CA GLN A 96 0.88 2.51 -0.82
C GLN A 96 -0.16 2.45 -1.94
N LYS A 97 -0.08 1.38 -2.75
CA LYS A 97 -1.10 0.96 -3.72
C LYS A 97 -1.66 -0.38 -3.31
N LEU A 98 -2.97 -0.48 -3.14
CA LEU A 98 -3.66 -1.74 -2.91
C LEU A 98 -4.68 -1.99 -4.01
N LYS A 99 -4.70 -3.21 -4.54
CA LYS A 99 -5.75 -3.68 -5.46
C LYS A 99 -6.68 -4.59 -4.67
N LEU A 100 -7.85 -4.06 -4.29
CA LEU A 100 -8.81 -4.80 -3.45
C LEU A 100 -9.67 -5.75 -4.29
N GLY A 101 -10.02 -5.32 -5.50
CA GLY A 101 -10.81 -6.07 -6.47
C GLY A 101 -10.76 -5.41 -7.86
N SER A 102 -11.64 -5.84 -8.76
CA SER A 102 -11.84 -5.21 -10.09
C SER A 102 -13.08 -4.32 -10.14
N SER A 103 -13.84 -4.28 -9.06
CA SER A 103 -15.07 -3.54 -8.85
C SER A 103 -14.80 -2.13 -8.33
N LYS A 104 -15.69 -1.18 -8.64
CA LYS A 104 -15.64 0.18 -8.10
C LYS A 104 -15.76 0.17 -6.58
N ILE A 105 -14.86 0.91 -5.91
CA ILE A 105 -14.96 1.19 -4.48
C ILE A 105 -16.07 2.22 -4.27
N THR A 106 -17.04 1.92 -3.43
CA THR A 106 -18.21 2.78 -3.18
C THR A 106 -18.12 3.54 -1.86
N VAL A 107 -17.49 2.97 -0.84
CA VAL A 107 -17.35 3.57 0.48
C VAL A 107 -16.02 3.18 1.13
N LEU A 108 -15.43 4.10 1.88
CA LEU A 108 -14.24 3.88 2.70
C LEU A 108 -14.48 4.42 4.11
N THR A 109 -14.08 3.64 5.11
CA THR A 109 -14.12 4.05 6.52
C THR A 109 -12.83 3.62 7.21
N TRP A 110 -12.09 4.55 7.82
CA TRP A 110 -10.85 4.25 8.55
C TRP A 110 -11.04 4.54 10.03
N ILE A 111 -10.78 3.55 10.87
CA ILE A 111 -11.11 3.55 12.30
C ILE A 111 -9.87 3.14 13.09
N GLU A 112 -9.70 3.68 14.28
CA GLU A 112 -8.63 3.31 15.21
C GLU A 112 -9.22 2.41 16.29
N ALA A 113 -8.49 1.36 16.66
CA ALA A 113 -8.88 0.49 17.77
C ALA A 113 -8.92 1.30 19.07
N PRO A 114 -9.99 1.16 19.86
CA PRO A 114 -10.12 1.93 21.08
C PRO A 114 -9.12 1.43 22.14
N PRO A 115 -8.89 2.19 23.21
CA PRO A 115 -7.99 1.76 24.28
C PRO A 115 -8.42 0.41 24.89
N PRO A 116 -7.47 -0.37 25.44
CA PRO A 116 -7.75 -1.73 25.93
C PRO A 116 -8.81 -1.80 27.04
N ALA A 117 -9.15 -0.68 27.69
CA ALA A 117 -10.20 -0.60 28.70
C ALA A 117 -11.62 -0.82 28.14
N THR A 118 -11.86 -0.52 26.86
CA THR A 118 -13.17 -0.64 26.20
C THR A 118 -13.29 -1.91 25.35
N MET A 119 -12.21 -2.70 25.26
CA MET A 119 -12.17 -3.95 24.51
C MET A 119 -12.64 -5.13 25.38
N PRO A 120 -13.26 -6.17 24.79
CA PRO A 120 -13.57 -7.37 25.54
C PRO A 120 -12.30 -7.96 26.15
N PRO A 121 -12.39 -8.61 27.33
CA PRO A 121 -11.24 -9.22 27.99
C PRO A 121 -10.64 -10.27 27.05
N SER A 122 -9.52 -9.93 26.42
CA SER A 122 -8.84 -10.77 25.46
C SER A 122 -8.43 -12.06 26.17
N SER A 123 -8.62 -13.24 25.55
CA SER A 123 -8.23 -14.53 26.14
C SER A 123 -6.73 -14.66 26.46
N SER A 124 -5.93 -13.65 26.11
CA SER A 124 -4.52 -13.46 26.44
C SER A 124 -4.27 -12.82 27.81
N VAL A 125 -5.26 -12.76 28.73
CA VAL A 125 -5.11 -12.26 30.11
C VAL A 125 -3.89 -12.85 30.87
N LEU A 126 -3.44 -14.06 30.52
CA LEU A 126 -2.25 -14.66 31.14
C LEU A 126 -0.90 -14.01 30.75
N LEU A 127 -0.85 -13.19 29.69
CA LEU A 127 0.35 -12.46 29.24
C LEU A 127 0.37 -10.97 29.67
N ASN A 128 -0.71 -10.47 30.27
CA ASN A 128 -0.88 -9.05 30.64
C ASN A 128 0.03 -8.55 31.79
N LYS A 129 0.92 -9.37 32.35
CA LYS A 129 1.95 -8.88 33.28
C LYS A 129 3.15 -8.22 32.57
N SER A 130 3.26 -8.33 31.25
CA SER A 130 4.28 -7.64 30.49
C SER A 130 3.71 -7.10 29.18
N ASN A 131 3.31 -5.82 29.20
CA ASN A 131 2.98 -4.97 28.02
C ASN A 131 4.15 -4.82 27.00
N THR A 132 5.13 -5.72 27.04
CA THR A 132 6.36 -5.71 26.25
C THR A 132 6.43 -6.83 25.20
N SER A 133 5.49 -7.79 25.17
CA SER A 133 5.62 -8.99 24.33
C SER A 133 5.36 -8.76 22.83
N TYR A 134 4.60 -7.73 22.44
CA TYR A 134 4.22 -7.48 21.04
C TYR A 134 4.78 -6.16 20.48
N LYS A 135 5.71 -5.51 21.19
CA LYS A 135 6.38 -4.32 20.68
C LYS A 135 7.47 -4.72 19.71
N ASP A 136 7.47 -4.14 18.52
CA ASP A 136 8.56 -4.35 17.59
C ASP A 136 9.83 -3.67 18.12
N ASN A 137 10.85 -4.48 18.43
CA ASN A 137 12.16 -4.01 18.86
C ASN A 137 13.18 -4.06 17.72
N SER A 138 12.75 -4.33 16.48
CA SER A 138 13.60 -4.40 15.28
C SER A 138 14.54 -3.20 15.18
N VAL A 139 14.02 -1.99 15.38
CA VAL A 139 14.75 -0.70 15.30
C VAL A 139 15.94 -0.62 16.29
N ARG A 140 15.93 -1.40 17.37
CA ARG A 140 17.04 -1.42 18.35
C ARG A 140 18.22 -2.29 17.90
N PHE A 141 17.96 -3.28 17.06
CA PHE A 141 18.94 -4.33 16.72
C PHE A 141 19.33 -4.32 15.25
N LEU A 142 18.43 -3.92 14.36
CA LEU A 142 18.68 -3.82 12.93
C LEU A 142 19.18 -2.43 12.57
N PRO A 143 20.27 -2.31 11.79
CA PRO A 143 20.68 -1.03 11.24
C PRO A 143 19.64 -0.55 10.21
N PRO A 144 19.41 0.77 10.08
CA PRO A 144 18.53 1.29 9.05
C PRO A 144 19.11 1.00 7.65
N LEU A 145 18.21 0.75 6.69
CA LEU A 145 18.61 0.49 5.32
C LEU A 145 19.16 1.78 4.65
N PRO A 146 20.29 1.70 3.92
CA PRO A 146 20.86 2.87 3.26
C PRO A 146 19.98 3.35 2.09
N LEU A 147 20.06 4.63 1.74
CA LEU A 147 19.39 5.19 0.56
C LEU A 147 20.06 4.70 -0.73
N ILE A 148 19.28 4.54 -1.79
CA ILE A 148 19.76 4.06 -3.10
C ILE A 148 20.22 5.23 -4.00
N GLU A 149 19.88 6.48 -3.67
CA GLU A 149 20.22 7.66 -4.47
C GLU A 149 21.72 7.72 -4.81
N ASN A 150 22.00 8.18 -6.04
CA ASN A 150 23.32 8.27 -6.64
C ASN A 150 24.36 8.92 -5.70
N ASP A 151 25.07 8.09 -4.93
CA ASP A 151 26.37 8.40 -4.36
C ASP A 151 27.37 8.59 -5.52
N GLU A 152 27.25 9.73 -6.19
CA GLU A 152 28.33 10.32 -6.95
C GLU A 152 29.44 10.69 -5.95
N MET A 153 30.42 9.81 -5.83
CA MET A 153 31.83 10.14 -5.56
C MET A 153 32.07 11.27 -4.54
N SER A 154 31.71 11.07 -3.27
CA SER A 154 32.36 11.76 -2.17
C SER A 154 32.86 10.73 -1.16
N ASP A 155 34.15 10.39 -1.25
CA ASP A 155 34.89 9.57 -0.28
C ASP A 155 35.17 10.33 1.04
N ASP A 156 34.61 11.54 1.22
CA ASP A 156 34.79 12.36 2.41
C ASP A 156 33.42 12.66 3.02
N GLU A 157 33.04 11.93 4.09
CA GLU A 157 32.30 12.39 5.27
C GLU A 157 31.72 11.18 6.05
N GLU A 158 32.57 10.53 6.85
CA GLU A 158 32.17 9.44 7.76
C GLU A 158 31.38 9.90 9.00
N ASP A 159 31.10 11.20 9.20
CA ASP A 159 30.68 11.69 10.52
C ASP A 159 29.41 12.55 10.61
N ASN A 160 28.64 12.79 9.52
CA ASN A 160 27.40 13.60 9.63
C ASN A 160 26.23 13.16 8.72
N VAL A 161 25.98 11.85 8.62
CA VAL A 161 24.76 11.35 7.97
C VAL A 161 23.58 11.49 8.94
N THR A 162 22.81 12.57 8.81
CA THR A 162 21.41 12.56 9.26
C THR A 162 20.72 11.38 8.59
N HIS A 163 20.40 10.34 9.37
CA HIS A 163 19.74 9.11 8.90
C HIS A 163 18.42 9.43 8.18
N LYS A 164 18.48 9.63 6.86
CA LYS A 164 17.30 9.65 6.01
C LYS A 164 16.96 8.18 5.69
N GLU A 165 15.97 7.64 6.38
CA GLU A 165 15.45 6.29 6.12
C GLU A 165 14.85 6.20 4.71
N SER A 166 15.16 5.12 4.00
CA SER A 166 14.86 4.94 2.58
C SER A 166 13.45 4.47 2.26
N VAL A 167 12.66 4.05 3.25
CA VAL A 167 11.29 3.59 3.02
C VAL A 167 10.28 4.56 3.62
N PRO A 168 9.61 5.39 2.81
CA PRO A 168 8.59 6.32 3.28
C PRO A 168 7.50 5.60 4.09
N SER A 169 7.06 4.44 3.63
CA SER A 169 5.94 3.66 4.17
C SER A 169 6.17 3.13 5.59
N SER A 170 7.39 2.72 5.95
CA SER A 170 7.69 2.21 7.30
C SER A 170 7.58 3.29 8.36
N LYS A 171 7.91 4.55 8.02
CA LYS A 171 7.84 5.69 8.94
C LYS A 171 6.40 6.00 9.37
N TYR A 172 5.42 5.84 8.48
CA TYR A 172 4.02 6.19 8.80
C TYR A 172 3.29 5.14 9.62
N ILE A 173 3.83 3.92 9.72
CA ILE A 173 3.23 2.78 10.43
C ILE A 173 3.98 2.48 11.73
N SER A 174 5.31 2.69 11.79
CA SER A 174 6.10 2.51 13.01
C SER A 174 5.68 3.45 14.16
N HIS A 175 5.00 4.56 13.84
CA HIS A 175 4.42 5.49 14.82
C HIS A 175 3.06 5.07 15.36
N LEU A 176 2.40 4.05 14.80
CA LEU A 176 1.10 3.60 15.29
C LEU A 176 1.28 2.85 16.61
N SER A 177 0.67 3.38 17.68
CA SER A 177 0.63 2.74 19.00
C SER A 177 -0.52 1.73 19.14
N SER A 178 -1.44 1.75 18.19
CA SER A 178 -2.75 1.10 18.20
C SER A 178 -3.06 0.60 16.79
N MET A 179 -3.80 -0.50 16.71
CA MET A 179 -4.28 -1.04 15.43
C MET A 179 -5.25 -0.06 14.77
N THR A 180 -5.12 0.16 13.48
CA THR A 180 -6.12 0.87 12.68
C THR A 180 -6.73 -0.08 11.65
N LEU A 181 -7.98 0.18 11.29
CA LEU A 181 -8.76 -0.65 10.38
C LEU A 181 -9.31 0.22 9.26
N LEU A 182 -8.95 -0.10 8.03
CA LEU A 182 -9.53 0.49 6.83
C LEU A 182 -10.52 -0.50 6.23
N LEU A 183 -11.79 -0.09 6.17
CA LEU A 183 -12.89 -0.83 5.60
C LEU A 183 -13.22 -0.23 4.23
N ALA A 184 -13.29 -1.08 3.20
CA ALA A 184 -13.75 -0.67 1.88
C ALA A 184 -14.94 -1.51 1.44
N GLY A 185 -15.98 -0.86 0.95
CA GLY A 185 -17.11 -1.50 0.29
C GLY A 185 -17.01 -1.33 -1.22
N ASP A 186 -17.46 -2.32 -1.97
CA ASP A 186 -17.50 -2.26 -3.42
C ASP A 186 -18.93 -2.30 -4.01
N GLU A 187 -18.99 -2.14 -5.33
CA GLU A 187 -20.21 -2.25 -6.14
C GLU A 187 -20.65 -3.69 -6.44
N CYS A 188 -19.98 -4.71 -5.88
CA CYS A 188 -20.34 -6.12 -6.01
C CYS A 188 -20.76 -6.78 -4.68
N GLY A 189 -20.89 -6.00 -3.61
CA GLY A 189 -21.31 -6.50 -2.30
C GLY A 189 -20.19 -7.11 -1.45
N HIS A 190 -18.92 -6.86 -1.80
CA HIS A 190 -17.74 -7.28 -1.05
C HIS A 190 -17.26 -6.20 -0.08
N ILE A 191 -17.12 -6.60 1.18
CA ILE A 191 -16.44 -5.81 2.21
C ILE A 191 -14.98 -6.26 2.29
N HIS A 192 -14.08 -5.32 2.04
CA HIS A 192 -12.65 -5.50 2.22
C HIS A 192 -12.21 -4.92 3.56
N ILE A 193 -11.50 -5.73 4.35
CA ILE A 193 -10.95 -5.31 5.64
C ILE A 193 -9.42 -5.28 5.53
N VAL A 194 -8.83 -4.11 5.75
CA VAL A 194 -7.39 -3.87 5.68
C VAL A 194 -6.88 -3.36 7.03
N ILE A 195 -5.91 -4.03 7.64
CA ILE A 195 -5.28 -3.61 8.90
C ILE A 195 -4.13 -2.67 8.61
N ASP A 196 -4.06 -1.58 9.36
CA ASP A 196 -2.99 -0.57 9.32
C ASP A 196 -2.75 0.04 7.93
N GLY A 197 -3.73 -0.08 7.04
CA GLY A 197 -3.59 0.30 5.63
C GLY A 197 -2.77 -0.67 4.79
N VAL A 198 -2.25 -1.76 5.38
CA VAL A 198 -1.31 -2.67 4.70
C VAL A 198 -1.87 -4.07 4.48
N LEU A 199 -2.30 -4.73 5.56
CA LEU A 199 -2.63 -6.15 5.53
C LEU A 199 -4.11 -6.34 5.16
N HIS A 200 -4.37 -6.73 3.92
CA HIS A 200 -5.71 -7.09 3.46
C HIS A 200 -6.10 -8.47 3.99
N ILE A 201 -6.98 -8.52 5.00
CA ILE A 201 -7.36 -9.75 5.68
C ILE A 201 -8.47 -10.50 4.97
N THR A 202 -9.50 -9.82 4.47
CA THR A 202 -10.68 -10.53 3.98
C THR A 202 -11.43 -9.72 2.94
N SER A 203 -12.10 -10.45 2.06
CA SER A 203 -13.06 -9.95 1.09
C SER A 203 -14.37 -10.70 1.34
N LEU A 204 -15.21 -10.18 2.23
CA LEU A 204 -16.46 -10.80 2.64
C LEU A 204 -17.56 -10.47 1.64
N SER A 205 -18.11 -11.49 0.98
CA SER A 205 -19.33 -11.33 0.16
C SER A 205 -20.55 -11.36 1.06
N LEU A 206 -21.32 -10.28 1.07
CA LEU A 206 -22.61 -10.26 1.76
C LEU A 206 -23.68 -10.97 0.93
N LEU A 207 -24.58 -11.70 1.61
CA LEU A 207 -25.74 -12.32 1.00
C LEU A 207 -27.02 -11.68 1.58
N SER A 208 -27.97 -11.33 0.72
CA SER A 208 -29.30 -10.85 1.11
C SER A 208 -30.34 -11.84 0.58
N GLU A 209 -31.10 -12.48 1.47
CA GLU A 209 -32.16 -13.45 1.10
C GLU A 209 -31.71 -14.56 0.12
N GLY A 210 -30.43 -14.97 0.17
CA GLY A 210 -29.87 -15.99 -0.73
C GLY A 210 -29.40 -15.48 -2.10
N MET A 211 -29.48 -14.18 -2.35
CA MET A 211 -28.89 -13.52 -3.51
C MET A 211 -27.63 -12.72 -3.12
N THR A 212 -26.68 -12.62 -4.05
CA THR A 212 -25.51 -11.75 -3.91
C THR A 212 -25.96 -10.29 -3.89
N VAL A 213 -25.54 -9.57 -2.86
CA VAL A 213 -25.78 -8.14 -2.72
C VAL A 213 -25.10 -7.38 -3.86
N SER A 214 -25.77 -6.37 -4.44
CA SER A 214 -25.19 -5.58 -5.52
C SER A 214 -24.18 -4.55 -5.01
N SER A 215 -24.55 -3.53 -4.23
CA SER A 215 -23.63 -2.43 -3.91
C SER A 215 -23.66 -2.04 -2.44
N ILE A 216 -22.49 -1.86 -1.81
CA ILE A 216 -22.38 -1.36 -0.43
C ILE A 216 -22.47 0.17 -0.44
N ILE A 217 -23.31 0.72 0.43
CA ILE A 217 -23.52 2.17 0.55
C ILE A 217 -22.76 2.75 1.75
N SER A 218 -22.86 2.10 2.92
CA SER A 218 -22.30 2.62 4.17
C SER A 218 -21.71 1.50 5.00
N LEU A 219 -20.59 1.78 5.67
CA LEU A 219 -19.87 0.84 6.55
C LEU A 219 -19.48 1.53 7.86
N LYS A 220 -19.79 0.88 8.98
CA LYS A 220 -19.39 1.34 10.31
C LYS A 220 -19.04 0.17 11.23
N MET A 221 -17.87 0.24 11.85
CA MET A 221 -17.47 -0.69 12.91
C MET A 221 -18.02 -0.20 14.26
N SER A 222 -18.43 -1.13 15.11
CA SER A 222 -18.76 -0.84 16.50
C SER A 222 -17.52 -0.38 17.27
N HIS A 223 -17.72 0.40 18.34
CA HIS A 223 -16.61 0.87 19.17
C HIS A 223 -15.75 -0.27 19.73
N ASN A 224 -16.35 -1.39 20.12
CA ASN A 224 -15.64 -2.56 20.65
C ASN A 224 -15.07 -3.52 19.58
N PHE A 225 -15.18 -3.20 18.29
CA PHE A 225 -14.75 -4.01 17.15
C PHE A 225 -15.43 -5.40 17.06
N CYS A 226 -16.49 -5.64 17.83
CA CYS A 226 -17.20 -6.92 17.84
C CYS A 226 -18.21 -7.07 16.71
N THR A 227 -18.73 -5.97 16.19
CA THR A 227 -19.76 -5.99 15.14
C THR A 227 -19.46 -4.97 14.05
N LEU A 228 -19.63 -5.40 12.80
CA LEU A 228 -19.56 -4.54 11.63
C LEU A 228 -20.96 -4.40 11.04
N ALA A 229 -21.47 -3.17 11.01
CA ALA A 229 -22.71 -2.83 10.34
C ALA A 229 -22.43 -2.36 8.91
N ALA A 230 -23.18 -2.91 7.96
CA ALA A 230 -23.08 -2.60 6.55
C ALA A 230 -24.47 -2.40 5.95
N VAL A 231 -24.70 -1.26 5.31
CA VAL A 231 -25.91 -1.05 4.51
C VAL A 231 -25.58 -1.29 3.05
N SER A 232 -26.42 -2.10 2.42
CA SER A 232 -26.27 -2.47 1.02
C SER A 232 -27.56 -2.28 0.24
N CYS A 233 -27.42 -2.13 -1.07
CA CYS A 233 -28.51 -1.94 -2.00
C CYS A 233 -28.45 -3.04 -3.05
N ASN A 234 -29.60 -3.63 -3.38
CA ASN A 234 -29.70 -4.63 -4.43
C ASN A 234 -30.10 -3.98 -5.76
N GLU A 235 -30.03 -4.73 -6.87
CA GLU A 235 -30.37 -4.22 -8.22
C GLU A 235 -31.80 -3.68 -8.32
N ASN A 236 -32.71 -4.25 -7.53
CA ASN A 236 -34.11 -3.82 -7.41
C ASN A 236 -34.29 -2.55 -6.55
N ASN A 237 -33.20 -1.87 -6.18
CA ASN A 237 -33.17 -0.72 -5.27
C ASN A 237 -33.69 -1.00 -3.85
N THR A 238 -33.66 -2.25 -3.40
CA THR A 238 -33.98 -2.60 -2.02
C THR A 238 -32.79 -2.33 -1.12
N LEU A 239 -33.00 -1.66 0.01
CA LEU A 239 -31.98 -1.47 1.05
C LEU A 239 -31.99 -2.64 2.04
N PHE A 240 -30.81 -3.14 2.37
CA PHE A 240 -30.57 -4.18 3.37
C PHE A 240 -29.57 -3.71 4.41
N TYR A 241 -29.87 -3.94 5.68
CA TYR A 241 -28.96 -3.80 6.81
C TYR A 241 -28.36 -5.15 7.15
N ASN A 242 -27.03 -5.25 7.07
CA ASN A 242 -26.29 -6.46 7.37
C ASN A 242 -25.41 -6.23 8.59
N LEU A 243 -25.44 -7.17 9.52
CA LEU A 243 -24.58 -7.17 10.70
C LEU A 243 -23.66 -8.39 10.63
N VAL A 244 -22.35 -8.13 10.64
CA VAL A 244 -21.29 -9.14 10.58
C VAL A 244 -20.63 -9.25 11.95
N ASP A 245 -20.44 -10.47 12.44
CA ASP A 245 -19.68 -10.72 13.67
C ASP A 245 -18.18 -10.57 13.40
N THR A 246 -17.55 -9.62 14.08
CA THR A 246 -16.12 -9.35 14.01
C THR A 246 -15.44 -9.53 15.37
N SER A 247 -16.07 -10.22 16.33
CA SER A 247 -15.53 -10.48 17.67
C SER A 247 -14.13 -11.10 17.69
N LEU A 248 -13.76 -11.87 16.66
CA LEU A 248 -12.39 -12.37 16.50
C LEU A 248 -11.36 -11.23 16.36
N LEU A 249 -11.68 -10.19 15.58
CA LEU A 249 -10.83 -9.01 15.45
C LEU A 249 -10.64 -8.35 16.82
N ALA A 250 -11.74 -8.17 17.57
CA ALA A 250 -11.71 -7.58 18.90
C ALA A 250 -10.86 -8.38 19.90
N ASN A 251 -10.93 -9.72 19.84
CA ASN A 251 -10.15 -10.59 20.72
C ASN A 251 -8.66 -10.66 20.38
N LYS A 252 -8.30 -10.40 19.12
CA LYS A 252 -6.96 -10.59 18.55
C LYS A 252 -6.31 -9.30 18.04
N VAL A 253 -6.77 -8.13 18.51
CA VAL A 253 -6.27 -6.82 18.06
C VAL A 253 -4.75 -6.72 18.15
N ASN A 254 -4.15 -7.13 19.28
CA ASN A 254 -2.71 -7.00 19.48
C ASN A 254 -1.92 -7.94 18.56
N GLU A 255 -2.39 -9.18 18.41
CA GLU A 255 -1.79 -10.19 17.56
C GLU A 255 -1.89 -9.79 16.08
N LEU A 256 -3.05 -9.32 15.63
CA LEU A 256 -3.29 -8.86 14.26
C LEU A 256 -2.46 -7.62 13.93
N HIS A 257 -2.40 -6.66 14.85
CA HIS A 257 -1.53 -5.48 14.70
C HIS A 257 -0.06 -5.88 14.58
N PHE A 258 0.43 -6.78 15.44
CA PHE A 258 1.81 -7.26 15.36
C PHE A 258 2.11 -7.91 13.99
N VAL A 259 1.20 -8.76 13.49
CA VAL A 259 1.36 -9.40 12.18
C VAL A 259 1.32 -8.37 11.05
N ALA A 260 0.43 -7.38 11.11
CA ALA A 260 0.35 -6.31 10.12
C ALA A 260 1.63 -5.45 10.08
N VAL A 261 2.17 -5.08 11.24
CA VAL A 261 3.45 -4.35 11.35
C VAL A 261 4.60 -5.17 10.76
N LYS A 262 4.73 -6.45 11.13
CA LYS A 262 5.78 -7.34 10.58
C LYS A 262 5.61 -7.56 9.08
N TYR A 263 4.38 -7.73 8.59
CA TYR A 263 4.09 -7.84 7.17
C TYR A 263 4.52 -6.59 6.41
N ASN A 264 4.20 -5.40 6.95
CA ASN A 264 4.63 -4.13 6.37
C ASN A 264 6.16 -4.02 6.28
N HIS A 265 6.88 -4.40 7.33
CA HIS A 265 8.35 -4.44 7.29
C HIS A 265 8.86 -5.38 6.20
N VAL A 266 8.30 -6.59 6.08
CA VAL A 266 8.68 -7.53 5.01
C VAL A 266 8.42 -6.92 3.63
N LEU A 267 7.23 -6.39 3.36
CA LEU A 267 6.90 -5.77 2.08
C LEU A 267 7.81 -4.58 1.74
N SER A 268 8.07 -3.73 2.74
CA SER A 268 8.95 -2.56 2.63
C SER A 268 10.38 -2.96 2.22
N VAL A 269 10.95 -3.94 2.92
CA VAL A 269 12.30 -4.42 2.62
C VAL A 269 12.32 -5.17 1.27
N MET A 270 11.26 -5.90 0.93
CA MET A 270 11.16 -6.54 -0.39
C MET A 270 11.08 -5.55 -1.55
N ALA A 271 10.34 -4.44 -1.40
CA ALA A 271 10.31 -3.36 -2.38
C ALA A 271 11.71 -2.75 -2.55
N TYR A 272 12.39 -2.47 -1.43
CA TYR A 272 13.78 -2.00 -1.43
C TYR A 272 14.74 -2.95 -2.16
N VAL A 273 14.64 -4.27 -1.94
CA VAL A 273 15.46 -5.25 -2.68
C VAL A 273 15.19 -5.18 -4.19
N GLY A 274 13.94 -4.98 -4.59
CA GLY A 274 13.57 -4.78 -6.00
C GLY A 274 14.24 -3.56 -6.61
N ASP A 275 14.25 -2.43 -5.88
CA ASP A 275 14.92 -1.20 -6.32
C ASP A 275 16.44 -1.37 -6.39
N VAL A 276 17.05 -2.11 -5.45
CA VAL A 276 18.49 -2.42 -5.48
C VAL A 276 18.83 -3.29 -6.69
N ILE A 277 18.05 -4.33 -6.99
CA ILE A 277 18.28 -5.20 -8.16
C ILE A 277 18.13 -4.38 -9.45
N ARG A 278 17.18 -3.43 -9.50
CA ARG A 278 17.03 -2.50 -10.63
C ARG A 278 18.26 -1.61 -10.79
N ALA A 279 18.72 -0.95 -9.72
CA ALA A 279 19.94 -0.14 -9.74
C ALA A 279 21.19 -0.95 -10.12
N MET A 280 21.29 -2.21 -9.68
CA MET A 280 22.35 -3.13 -10.10
C MET A 280 22.27 -3.45 -11.60
N THR A 281 21.07 -3.61 -12.14
CA THR A 281 20.85 -3.88 -13.57
C THR A 281 21.26 -2.67 -14.40
N ASP A 282 20.84 -1.47 -13.99
CA ASP A 282 21.18 -0.21 -14.66
C ASP A 282 22.70 0.02 -14.68
N ALA A 283 23.39 -0.15 -13.53
CA ALA A 283 24.84 -0.01 -13.44
C ALA A 283 25.60 -1.06 -14.28
N TRP A 284 25.07 -2.27 -14.38
CA TRP A 284 25.64 -3.33 -15.21
C TRP A 284 25.50 -3.03 -16.71
N GLU A 285 24.32 -2.59 -17.15
CA GLU A 285 24.06 -2.23 -18.55
C GLU A 285 24.95 -1.08 -19.01
N ASP A 286 25.12 -0.05 -18.18
CA ASP A 286 25.99 1.09 -18.51
C ASP A 286 27.47 0.71 -18.71
N GLY A 287 27.97 -0.25 -17.93
CA GLY A 287 29.36 -0.70 -17.98
C GLY A 287 29.74 -1.51 -19.22
N LEU A 288 28.90 -2.47 -19.60
CA LEU A 288 29.26 -3.53 -20.57
C LEU A 288 28.73 -3.31 -22.00
N LEU A 289 27.62 -2.56 -22.14
CA LEU A 289 26.92 -2.38 -23.42
C LEU A 289 27.83 -1.78 -24.52
N THR A 290 28.81 -0.96 -24.15
CA THR A 290 29.72 -0.32 -25.11
C THR A 290 30.73 -1.29 -25.72
N VAL A 291 31.17 -2.30 -24.95
CA VAL A 291 32.17 -3.29 -25.40
C VAL A 291 31.54 -4.36 -26.23
N ASP A 292 30.43 -4.93 -25.74
CA ASP A 292 29.73 -6.01 -26.44
C ASP A 292 29.27 -5.53 -27.82
N LYS A 293 28.73 -4.30 -27.93
CA LYS A 293 28.35 -3.72 -29.24
C LYS A 293 29.52 -3.58 -30.21
N LYS A 294 30.73 -3.22 -29.73
CA LYS A 294 31.91 -3.07 -30.58
C LYS A 294 32.46 -4.44 -31.00
N MET A 295 32.52 -5.40 -30.09
CA MET A 295 33.00 -6.76 -30.36
C MET A 295 32.03 -7.55 -31.24
N GLU A 296 30.72 -7.40 -31.05
CA GLU A 296 29.70 -8.03 -31.90
C GLU A 296 29.73 -7.51 -33.34
N ARG A 297 29.97 -6.19 -33.52
CA ARG A 297 30.18 -5.60 -34.86
C ARG A 297 31.37 -6.23 -35.55
N TYR A 298 32.51 -6.33 -34.87
CA TYR A 298 33.69 -6.96 -35.43
C TYR A 298 33.46 -8.45 -35.72
N ALA A 299 32.82 -9.18 -34.81
CA ALA A 299 32.53 -10.60 -35.01
C ALA A 299 31.68 -10.88 -36.26
N LYS A 300 30.75 -9.98 -36.62
CA LYS A 300 29.97 -10.07 -37.86
C LYS A 300 30.80 -9.89 -39.14
N THR A 301 31.99 -9.28 -39.05
CA THR A 301 32.91 -9.12 -40.19
C THR A 301 33.80 -10.34 -40.43
N LEU A 302 33.83 -11.30 -39.49
CA LEU A 302 34.67 -12.48 -39.59
C LEU A 302 34.13 -13.49 -40.63
N PRO A 303 35.03 -14.18 -41.37
CA PRO A 303 34.64 -15.30 -42.22
C PRO A 303 34.02 -16.45 -41.39
N SER A 304 33.10 -17.21 -41.99
CA SER A 304 32.36 -18.30 -41.33
C SER A 304 33.23 -19.40 -40.70
N CYS A 305 34.50 -19.48 -41.07
CA CYS A 305 35.46 -20.49 -40.59
C CYS A 305 36.31 -20.05 -39.39
N LEU A 306 36.29 -18.76 -39.00
CA LEU A 306 37.05 -18.24 -37.87
C LEU A 306 36.12 -17.77 -36.75
N GLN A 307 36.49 -18.07 -35.51
CA GLN A 307 35.86 -17.49 -34.34
C GLN A 307 36.72 -16.33 -33.80
N LEU A 308 36.06 -15.36 -33.14
CA LEU A 308 36.73 -14.24 -32.47
C LEU A 308 37.79 -14.74 -31.48
N MET A 309 37.49 -15.84 -30.76
CA MET A 309 38.40 -16.50 -29.83
C MET A 309 39.71 -16.95 -30.49
N ASP A 310 39.65 -17.53 -31.70
CA ASP A 310 40.83 -18.05 -32.40
C ASP A 310 41.80 -16.91 -32.75
N GLU A 311 41.29 -15.76 -33.19
CA GLU A 311 42.13 -14.60 -33.51
C GLU A 311 42.82 -14.01 -32.28
N TYR A 312 42.11 -13.91 -31.16
CA TYR A 312 42.69 -13.39 -29.91
C TYR A 312 43.72 -14.37 -29.31
N ILE A 313 43.51 -15.70 -29.45
CA ILE A 313 44.52 -16.68 -29.03
C ILE A 313 45.76 -16.64 -29.92
N ILE A 314 45.60 -16.51 -31.25
CA ILE A 314 46.74 -16.34 -32.17
C ILE A 314 47.50 -15.05 -31.85
N LEU A 315 46.78 -13.96 -31.54
CA LEU A 315 47.38 -12.71 -31.12
C LEU A 315 48.17 -12.86 -29.81
N LEU A 316 47.62 -13.60 -28.84
CA LEU A 316 48.29 -13.89 -27.58
C LEU A 316 49.55 -14.75 -27.76
N ALA A 317 49.48 -15.78 -28.60
CA ALA A 317 50.57 -16.73 -28.79
C ALA A 317 51.69 -16.21 -29.69
N CYS A 318 51.34 -15.49 -30.77
CA CYS A 318 52.28 -15.10 -31.82
C CYS A 318 52.62 -13.60 -31.79
N GLY A 319 51.86 -12.78 -31.06
CA GLY A 319 52.02 -11.32 -31.04
C GLY A 319 51.69 -10.64 -32.38
N GLN A 320 51.14 -11.38 -33.35
CA GLN A 320 50.78 -10.88 -34.67
C GLN A 320 49.26 -10.91 -34.84
N ALA A 321 48.69 -9.75 -35.21
CA ALA A 321 47.28 -9.62 -35.56
C ALA A 321 47.10 -9.68 -37.08
N ARG A 322 45.98 -10.27 -37.52
CA ARG A 322 45.50 -10.17 -38.91
C ARG A 322 45.23 -8.69 -39.27
N ALA A 323 45.30 -8.32 -40.55
CA ALA A 323 45.17 -6.92 -40.97
C ALA A 323 43.82 -6.30 -40.54
N GLU A 324 42.74 -7.09 -40.62
CA GLU A 324 41.39 -6.70 -40.22
C GLU A 324 41.29 -6.50 -38.70
N LEU A 325 41.84 -7.42 -37.90
CA LEU A 325 41.90 -7.28 -36.43
C LEU A 325 42.76 -6.07 -36.02
N LYS A 326 43.88 -5.86 -36.71
CA LYS A 326 44.78 -4.73 -36.44
C LYS A 326 44.07 -3.40 -36.69
N SER A 327 43.34 -3.27 -37.80
CA SER A 327 42.57 -2.06 -38.10
C SER A 327 41.45 -1.85 -37.07
N PHE A 328 40.71 -2.89 -36.69
CA PHE A 328 39.71 -2.78 -35.63
C PHE A 328 40.29 -2.33 -34.29
N LEU A 329 41.39 -2.94 -33.84
CA LEU A 329 42.03 -2.66 -32.56
C LEU A 329 42.65 -1.24 -32.51
N VAL A 330 43.29 -0.81 -33.59
CA VAL A 330 43.99 0.49 -33.66
C VAL A 330 43.04 1.63 -34.02
N ASP A 331 42.14 1.44 -34.98
CA ASP A 331 41.32 2.52 -35.56
C ASP A 331 39.94 2.66 -34.88
N GLU A 332 39.25 1.56 -34.53
CA GLU A 332 37.89 1.61 -33.96
C GLU A 332 37.84 1.52 -32.42
N LEU A 333 38.64 0.63 -31.85
CA LEU A 333 38.70 0.44 -30.40
C LEU A 333 39.60 1.51 -29.77
N THR A 334 40.80 1.72 -30.33
CA THR A 334 41.85 2.68 -29.93
C THR A 334 42.39 2.46 -28.50
N ALA A 335 43.66 2.81 -28.25
CA ALA A 335 44.25 2.67 -26.90
C ALA A 335 43.50 3.51 -25.83
N LYS A 336 43.11 4.75 -26.19
CA LYS A 336 42.32 5.63 -25.32
C LYS A 336 40.91 5.08 -25.07
N GLY A 337 40.29 4.48 -26.08
CA GLY A 337 38.97 3.86 -25.96
C GLY A 337 39.00 2.65 -25.03
N VAL A 338 39.99 1.76 -25.16
CA VAL A 338 40.17 0.62 -24.23
C VAL A 338 40.36 1.08 -22.79
N LYS A 339 41.19 2.11 -22.56
CA LYS A 339 41.39 2.65 -21.20
C LYS A 339 40.09 3.21 -20.62
N LYS A 340 39.31 3.96 -21.40
CA LYS A 340 38.02 4.51 -20.96
C LYS A 340 37.01 3.40 -20.65
N ILE A 341 36.94 2.39 -21.52
CA ILE A 341 36.10 1.20 -21.36
C ILE A 341 36.47 0.44 -20.07
N GLY A 342 37.77 0.17 -19.87
CA GLY A 342 38.25 -0.54 -18.68
C GLY A 342 37.91 0.18 -17.39
N LEU A 343 38.06 1.51 -17.34
CA LEU A 343 37.64 2.33 -16.20
C LEU A 343 36.11 2.29 -15.98
N SER A 344 35.32 2.35 -17.05
CA SER A 344 33.85 2.27 -16.97
C SER A 344 33.39 0.94 -16.37
N ILE A 345 34.00 -0.16 -16.83
CA ILE A 345 33.72 -1.51 -16.31
C ILE A 345 34.16 -1.62 -14.85
N GLU A 346 35.35 -1.13 -14.50
CA GLU A 346 35.83 -1.15 -13.11
C GLU A 346 34.88 -0.40 -12.16
N MET A 347 34.40 0.78 -12.55
CA MET A 347 33.43 1.56 -11.77
C MET A 347 32.08 0.84 -11.63
N SER A 348 31.62 0.19 -12.71
CA SER A 348 30.36 -0.55 -12.72
C SER A 348 30.42 -1.75 -11.77
N TYR A 349 31.47 -2.57 -11.84
CA TYR A 349 31.65 -3.72 -10.96
C TYR A 349 31.90 -3.33 -9.50
N LYS A 350 32.63 -2.24 -9.24
CA LYS A 350 32.74 -1.68 -7.88
C LYS A 350 31.37 -1.26 -7.34
N SER A 351 30.53 -0.68 -8.19
CA SER A 351 29.15 -0.31 -7.82
C SER A 351 28.30 -1.56 -7.54
N LEU A 352 28.37 -2.60 -8.38
CA LEU A 352 27.69 -3.88 -8.14
C LEU A 352 28.11 -4.54 -6.82
N ARG A 353 29.41 -4.54 -6.55
CA ARG A 353 29.97 -5.03 -5.28
C ARG A 353 29.43 -4.22 -4.09
N ARG A 354 29.42 -2.89 -4.20
CA ARG A 354 28.86 -1.98 -3.18
C ARG A 354 27.38 -2.24 -2.94
N TYR A 355 26.56 -2.35 -4.00
CA TYR A 355 25.13 -2.66 -3.89
C TYR A 355 24.89 -4.00 -3.19
N THR A 356 25.68 -5.03 -3.54
CA THR A 356 25.55 -6.36 -2.94
C THR A 356 25.88 -6.35 -1.44
N ILE A 357 27.00 -5.75 -1.06
CA ILE A 357 27.47 -5.76 0.34
C ILE A 357 26.65 -4.80 1.22
N ASN A 358 26.46 -3.55 0.77
CA ASN A 358 25.92 -2.51 1.63
C ASN A 358 24.39 -2.45 1.62
N HIS A 359 23.74 -2.91 0.55
CA HIS A 359 22.28 -2.82 0.41
C HIS A 359 21.64 -4.20 0.47
N LEU A 360 22.04 -5.12 -0.42
CA LEU A 360 21.40 -6.42 -0.57
C LEU A 360 21.58 -7.29 0.69
N ASN A 361 22.80 -7.43 1.21
CA ASN A 361 23.04 -8.22 2.42
C ASN A 361 22.31 -7.67 3.65
N LYS A 362 22.32 -6.33 3.85
CA LYS A 362 21.58 -5.71 4.96
C LYS A 362 20.07 -5.93 4.84
N ALA A 363 19.52 -5.86 3.63
CA ALA A 363 18.13 -6.16 3.37
C ALA A 363 17.80 -7.65 3.63
N ILE A 364 18.70 -8.57 3.26
CA ILE A 364 18.57 -10.00 3.55
C ILE A 364 18.58 -10.25 5.07
N GLU A 365 19.45 -9.58 5.82
CA GLU A 365 19.50 -9.66 7.29
C GLU A 365 18.19 -9.17 7.92
N ALA A 366 17.67 -8.03 7.46
CA ALA A 366 16.38 -7.50 7.92
C ALA A 366 15.21 -8.44 7.58
N LEU A 367 15.15 -8.96 6.36
CA LEU A 367 14.13 -9.95 5.97
C LEU A 367 14.22 -11.22 6.81
N ASN A 368 15.43 -11.71 7.08
CA ASN A 368 15.65 -12.86 7.94
C ASN A 368 15.07 -12.59 9.33
N PHE A 369 15.40 -11.45 9.95
CA PHE A 369 14.88 -11.09 11.26
C PHE A 369 13.34 -11.09 11.29
N HIS A 370 12.70 -10.33 10.39
CA HIS A 370 11.24 -10.20 10.40
C HIS A 370 10.50 -11.51 10.09
N LEU A 371 11.02 -12.33 9.16
CA LEU A 371 10.42 -13.62 8.83
C LEU A 371 10.64 -14.67 9.93
N HIS A 372 11.77 -14.64 10.63
CA HIS A 372 11.99 -15.52 11.79
C HIS A 372 11.09 -15.15 12.97
N ASP A 373 10.84 -13.85 13.21
CA ASP A 373 9.86 -13.40 14.20
C ASP A 373 8.46 -13.94 13.87
N LEU A 374 8.04 -13.81 12.60
CA LEU A 374 6.76 -14.35 12.11
C LEU A 374 6.70 -15.88 12.23
N PHE A 375 7.79 -16.57 11.92
CA PHE A 375 7.89 -18.03 12.08
C PHE A 375 7.77 -18.42 13.57
N GLY A 376 8.45 -17.70 14.46
CA GLY A 376 8.38 -17.92 15.90
C GLY A 376 6.96 -17.78 16.47
N VAL A 377 6.23 -16.75 16.05
CA VAL A 377 4.83 -16.59 16.48
C VAL A 377 3.88 -17.59 15.82
N SER A 378 4.18 -18.03 14.59
CA SER A 378 3.37 -19.06 13.92
C SER A 378 3.39 -20.40 14.65
N GLY A 379 4.45 -20.70 15.41
CA GLY A 379 4.50 -21.90 16.25
C GLY A 379 3.56 -21.87 17.46
N TRP A 380 2.92 -20.73 17.76
CA TRP A 380 1.95 -20.60 18.84
C TRP A 380 0.53 -20.80 18.30
N ASP A 381 0.21 -22.03 17.91
CA ASP A 381 -1.05 -22.41 17.25
C ASP A 381 -2.30 -21.94 18.01
N ASN A 382 -2.28 -22.00 19.35
CA ASN A 382 -3.40 -21.57 20.19
C ASN A 382 -3.74 -20.08 20.05
N VAL A 383 -2.75 -19.26 19.66
CA VAL A 383 -2.87 -17.80 19.59
C VAL A 383 -3.00 -17.33 18.14
N PHE A 384 -2.12 -17.81 17.26
CA PHE A 384 -1.99 -17.38 15.86
C PHE A 384 -2.58 -18.36 14.84
N GLY A 385 -2.91 -19.59 15.26
CA GLY A 385 -3.51 -20.59 14.36
C GLY A 385 -4.85 -20.13 13.77
N CYS A 386 -5.68 -19.41 14.55
CA CYS A 386 -6.92 -18.82 14.05
C CYS A 386 -6.71 -17.68 13.04
N ILE A 387 -5.54 -17.03 13.04
CA ILE A 387 -5.19 -16.00 12.05
C ILE A 387 -4.75 -16.66 10.73
N GLY A 388 -4.46 -17.97 10.71
CA GLY A 388 -4.07 -18.70 9.49
C GLY A 388 -2.61 -18.53 9.08
N LEU A 389 -1.73 -18.15 10.00
CA LEU A 389 -0.29 -18.18 9.78
C LEU A 389 0.20 -19.63 9.79
N SER A 390 0.46 -20.19 8.62
CA SER A 390 0.96 -21.56 8.50
C SER A 390 2.48 -21.62 8.69
N THR A 391 2.90 -22.41 9.69
CA THR A 391 4.32 -22.72 9.96
C THR A 391 5.02 -23.31 8.75
N GLU A 392 4.34 -24.16 7.98
CA GLU A 392 4.88 -24.79 6.76
C GLU A 392 5.15 -23.75 5.66
N THR A 393 4.23 -22.81 5.45
CA THR A 393 4.40 -21.76 4.43
C THR A 393 5.51 -20.79 4.78
N LEU A 394 5.64 -20.40 6.05
CA LEU A 394 6.70 -19.53 6.53
C LEU A 394 8.07 -20.23 6.50
N GLN A 395 8.12 -21.52 6.84
CA GLN A 395 9.32 -22.32 6.66
C GLN A 395 9.76 -22.38 5.19
N GLY A 396 8.82 -22.55 4.27
CA GLY A 396 9.08 -22.45 2.83
C GLY A 396 9.67 -21.09 2.44
N CYS A 397 9.12 -19.98 2.98
CA CYS A 397 9.66 -18.64 2.77
C CYS A 397 11.11 -18.52 3.26
N MET A 398 11.41 -19.08 4.44
CA MET A 398 12.77 -19.06 5.02
C MET A 398 13.76 -19.85 4.16
N GLN A 399 13.37 -20.99 3.61
CA GLN A 399 14.22 -21.77 2.70
C GLN A 399 14.53 -20.99 1.41
N VAL A 400 13.53 -20.32 0.84
CA VAL A 400 13.71 -19.49 -0.36
C VAL A 400 14.59 -18.28 -0.05
N LEU A 401 14.40 -17.61 1.10
CA LEU A 401 15.24 -16.51 1.55
C LEU A 401 16.70 -16.94 1.77
N GLY A 402 16.91 -18.09 2.41
CA GLY A 402 18.24 -18.66 2.57
C GLY A 402 18.90 -18.95 1.21
N SER A 403 18.14 -19.50 0.27
CA SER A 403 18.62 -19.78 -1.09
C SER A 403 18.99 -18.49 -1.83
N PHE A 404 18.19 -17.44 -1.65
CA PHE A 404 18.46 -16.10 -2.16
C PHE A 404 19.72 -15.49 -1.55
N ALA A 405 19.93 -15.65 -0.24
CA ALA A 405 21.13 -15.20 0.47
C ALA A 405 22.40 -15.90 -0.05
N LEU A 406 22.37 -17.22 -0.22
CA LEU A 406 23.48 -17.95 -0.84
C LEU A 406 23.76 -17.46 -2.26
N LYS A 407 22.72 -17.16 -3.03
CA LYS A 407 22.88 -16.67 -4.41
C LYS A 407 23.44 -15.25 -4.46
N ALA A 408 23.13 -14.40 -3.49
CA ALA A 408 23.74 -13.07 -3.36
C ALA A 408 25.25 -13.18 -3.07
N GLN A 409 25.66 -14.15 -2.27
CA GLN A 409 27.08 -14.41 -2.00
C GLN A 409 27.80 -15.02 -3.20
N GLU A 410 27.16 -15.96 -3.91
CA GLU A 410 27.67 -16.49 -5.19
C GLU A 410 27.85 -15.36 -6.21
N PHE A 411 26.88 -14.46 -6.34
CA PHE A 411 26.97 -13.31 -7.22
C PHE A 411 28.10 -12.36 -6.86
N LEU A 412 28.32 -12.12 -5.55
CA LEU A 412 29.45 -11.33 -5.09
C LEU A 412 30.78 -11.96 -5.52
N TYR A 413 30.92 -13.28 -5.33
CA TYR A 413 32.09 -14.03 -5.77
C TYR A 413 32.30 -13.94 -7.28
N VAL A 414 31.27 -14.21 -8.08
CA VAL A 414 31.32 -14.13 -9.56
C VAL A 414 31.68 -12.72 -10.03
N THR A 415 31.18 -11.69 -9.34
CA THR A 415 31.48 -10.28 -9.62
C THR A 415 32.94 -9.97 -9.37
N ASP A 416 33.49 -10.39 -8.21
CA ASP A 416 34.89 -10.17 -7.86
C ASP A 416 35.83 -10.95 -8.80
N GLU A 417 35.52 -12.22 -9.12
CA GLU A 417 36.30 -13.02 -10.07
C GLU A 417 36.26 -12.42 -11.48
N SER A 418 35.08 -12.00 -11.95
CA SER A 418 34.93 -11.40 -13.28
C SER A 418 35.64 -10.06 -13.37
N LEU A 419 35.64 -9.24 -12.32
CA LEU A 419 36.39 -7.99 -12.27
C LEU A 419 37.89 -8.23 -12.38
N GLN A 420 38.43 -9.22 -11.66
CA GLN A 420 39.85 -9.58 -11.74
C GLN A 420 40.23 -10.03 -13.16
N ASN A 421 39.44 -10.92 -13.76
CA ASN A 421 39.67 -11.42 -15.11
C ASN A 421 39.60 -10.31 -16.17
N LEU A 422 38.60 -9.42 -16.09
CA LEU A 422 38.45 -8.30 -17.01
C LEU A 422 39.60 -7.29 -16.87
N LYS A 423 40.04 -7.00 -15.64
CA LYS A 423 41.17 -6.09 -15.39
C LYS A 423 42.45 -6.60 -16.06
N ILE A 424 42.79 -7.87 -15.85
CA ILE A 424 43.97 -8.50 -16.46
C ILE A 424 43.85 -8.47 -18.00
N PHE A 425 42.69 -8.83 -18.53
CA PHE A 425 42.43 -8.81 -19.97
C PHE A 425 42.59 -7.41 -20.59
N PHE A 426 42.04 -6.37 -19.97
CA PHE A 426 42.13 -5.00 -20.51
C PHE A 426 43.53 -4.40 -20.39
N ILE A 427 44.28 -4.72 -19.34
CA ILE A 427 45.70 -4.32 -19.21
C ILE A 427 46.52 -4.94 -20.35
N TRP A 428 46.33 -6.25 -20.60
CA TRP A 428 46.96 -6.95 -21.70
C TRP A 428 46.58 -6.36 -23.07
N LEU A 429 45.28 -6.17 -23.31
CA LEU A 429 44.75 -5.64 -24.56
C LEU A 429 45.28 -4.22 -24.85
N TYR A 430 45.28 -3.35 -23.84
CA TYR A 430 45.86 -2.01 -23.93
C TYR A 430 47.35 -2.05 -24.32
N THR A 431 48.12 -2.93 -23.68
CA THR A 431 49.55 -3.10 -23.95
C THR A 431 49.81 -3.56 -25.39
N ILE A 432 49.00 -4.48 -25.91
CA ILE A 432 49.13 -4.95 -27.28
C ILE A 432 48.75 -3.87 -28.30
N ILE A 433 47.68 -3.11 -28.06
CA ILE A 433 47.24 -2.06 -28.98
C ILE A 433 48.33 -1.00 -29.17
N ILE A 434 48.99 -0.59 -28.08
CA ILE A 434 50.12 0.35 -28.16
C ILE A 434 51.26 -0.23 -29.00
N LYS A 435 51.62 -1.49 -28.77
CA LYS A 435 52.68 -2.18 -29.55
C LYS A 435 52.31 -2.29 -31.04
N LEU A 436 51.05 -2.58 -31.36
CA LEU A 436 50.58 -2.69 -32.75
C LEU A 436 50.49 -1.34 -33.47
N ALA A 437 50.20 -0.26 -32.74
CA ALA A 437 50.16 1.11 -33.23
C ALA A 437 51.56 1.71 -33.45
N GLY A 438 52.61 1.12 -32.87
CA GLY A 438 53.98 1.63 -32.97
C GLY A 438 54.22 2.90 -32.13
N GLU A 439 53.36 3.17 -31.15
CA GLU A 439 53.49 4.29 -30.22
C GLU A 439 54.56 3.98 -29.14
N PRO A 440 55.27 4.99 -28.61
CA PRO A 440 56.24 4.78 -27.54
C PRO A 440 55.58 4.17 -26.30
N ALA A 441 56.30 3.28 -25.62
CA ALA A 441 55.80 2.56 -24.45
C ALA A 441 55.23 3.53 -23.38
N PRO A 442 54.08 3.20 -22.75
CA PRO A 442 53.47 4.09 -21.77
C PRO A 442 54.41 4.31 -20.58
N THR A 443 54.38 5.52 -20.00
CA THR A 443 55.07 5.88 -18.75
C THR A 443 54.07 5.93 -17.59
N PRO A 444 54.30 5.24 -16.46
CA PRO A 444 55.45 4.38 -16.17
C PRO A 444 55.47 3.11 -17.05
N PRO A 445 56.66 2.55 -17.35
CA PRO A 445 56.77 1.32 -18.10
C PRO A 445 55.95 0.24 -17.39
N ILE A 446 55.12 -0.48 -18.15
CA ILE A 446 54.52 -1.72 -17.66
C ILE A 446 55.69 -2.70 -17.56
N GLU A 447 56.30 -2.77 -16.37
CA GLU A 447 57.41 -3.67 -16.08
C GLU A 447 56.88 -5.11 -16.20
N GLU A 448 57.43 -5.83 -17.17
CA GLU A 448 57.15 -7.22 -17.51
C GLU A 448 55.77 -7.44 -18.19
N GLY A 449 55.75 -8.32 -19.20
CA GLY A 449 54.49 -8.81 -19.76
C GLY A 449 53.66 -9.54 -18.69
N PRO A 450 52.42 -9.97 -19.02
CA PRO A 450 51.62 -10.74 -18.06
C PRO A 450 52.43 -11.92 -17.51
N THR A 451 52.39 -12.10 -16.20
CA THR A 451 53.02 -13.23 -15.51
C THR A 451 52.48 -14.56 -16.05
N PRO A 452 53.17 -15.70 -15.86
CA PRO A 452 52.67 -17.00 -16.31
C PRO A 452 51.26 -17.33 -15.81
N GLU A 453 50.92 -16.91 -14.58
CA GLU A 453 49.59 -17.06 -13.99
C GLU A 453 48.56 -16.16 -14.67
N GLU A 454 48.88 -14.88 -14.90
CA GLU A 454 48.01 -13.95 -15.63
C GLU A 454 47.79 -14.38 -17.08
N LEU A 455 48.81 -14.92 -17.75
CA LEU A 455 48.70 -15.52 -19.08
C LEU A 455 47.69 -16.67 -19.08
N GLN A 456 47.76 -17.54 -18.09
CA GLN A 456 46.79 -18.64 -17.94
C GLN A 456 45.37 -18.11 -17.69
N MET A 457 45.21 -17.08 -16.84
CA MET A 457 43.92 -16.42 -16.62
C MET A 457 43.36 -15.78 -17.90
N ILE A 458 44.20 -15.14 -18.73
CA ILE A 458 43.78 -14.59 -20.02
C ILE A 458 43.35 -15.71 -20.97
N ILE A 459 44.11 -16.81 -21.06
CA ILE A 459 43.77 -17.97 -21.90
C ILE A 459 42.43 -18.56 -21.46
N ASP A 460 42.23 -18.74 -20.15
CA ASP A 460 41.01 -19.32 -19.60
C ASP A 460 39.82 -18.36 -19.78
N PHE A 461 40.02 -17.05 -19.63
CA PHE A 461 39.04 -16.03 -19.96
C PHE A 461 38.62 -16.10 -21.44
N LEU A 462 39.58 -16.10 -22.37
CA LEU A 462 39.30 -16.19 -23.81
C LEU A 462 38.56 -17.49 -24.16
N ARG A 463 38.98 -18.63 -23.61
CA ARG A 463 38.37 -19.95 -23.88
C ARG A 463 36.98 -20.10 -23.28
N LYS A 464 36.73 -19.54 -22.09
CA LYS A 464 35.44 -19.65 -21.39
C LYS A 464 34.42 -18.60 -21.88
N ARG A 465 34.86 -17.37 -22.21
CA ARG A 465 33.97 -16.22 -22.45
C ARG A 465 33.75 -15.85 -23.92
N LEU A 466 34.67 -16.18 -24.83
CA LEU A 466 34.54 -15.85 -26.27
C LEU A 466 34.03 -17.02 -27.14
N LYS A 467 33.51 -18.10 -26.53
CA LYS A 467 32.80 -19.13 -27.31
C LYS A 467 31.45 -18.58 -27.77
N PRO A 468 31.07 -18.76 -29.05
CA PRO A 468 29.76 -18.30 -29.53
C PRO A 468 28.65 -19.08 -28.83
N VAL A 469 27.68 -18.37 -28.24
CA VAL A 469 26.45 -18.98 -27.75
C VAL A 469 25.57 -19.18 -28.98
N HIS A 470 25.31 -20.44 -29.36
CA HIS A 470 24.40 -20.74 -30.46
C HIS A 470 22.97 -20.40 -30.03
N SER A 471 22.50 -19.19 -30.36
CA SER A 471 21.08 -18.83 -30.31
C SER A 471 20.43 -19.23 -31.63
N GLU A 472 19.32 -19.97 -31.56
CA GLU A 472 18.55 -20.32 -32.74
C GLU A 472 18.00 -19.04 -33.40
N GLY A 473 18.62 -18.61 -34.50
CA GLY A 473 18.05 -17.63 -35.43
C GLY A 473 18.67 -16.22 -35.49
N HIS A 474 19.55 -15.82 -34.56
CA HIS A 474 20.10 -14.45 -34.54
C HIS A 474 21.61 -14.39 -34.26
N GLY A 475 22.42 -14.71 -35.28
CA GLY A 475 23.86 -14.38 -35.30
C GLY A 475 24.71 -15.01 -34.17
N GLN A 476 26.03 -14.87 -34.23
CA GLN A 476 26.89 -15.23 -33.11
C GLN A 476 26.74 -14.14 -32.02
N ALA A 477 26.02 -14.45 -30.94
CA ALA A 477 26.00 -13.64 -29.74
C ALA A 477 27.14 -14.08 -28.82
N PHE A 478 27.95 -13.11 -28.38
CA PHE A 478 29.01 -13.30 -27.38
C PHE A 478 28.64 -12.50 -26.15
N SER A 479 28.79 -13.08 -24.96
CA SER A 479 28.71 -12.34 -23.69
C SER A 479 30.09 -12.42 -23.05
N LEU A 480 30.82 -11.29 -23.04
CA LEU A 480 32.07 -11.19 -22.28
C LEU A 480 31.83 -11.38 -20.77
N ASP A 481 30.58 -11.25 -20.34
CA ASP A 481 30.19 -11.20 -18.94
C ASP A 481 29.36 -12.43 -18.47
N LEU A 482 29.57 -12.79 -17.19
CA LEU A 482 28.86 -13.82 -16.43
C LEU A 482 27.91 -13.21 -15.38
N VAL A 483 28.04 -11.92 -15.08
CA VAL A 483 27.26 -11.24 -14.05
C VAL A 483 25.83 -10.96 -14.54
N GLY A 484 25.67 -10.59 -15.82
CA GLY A 484 24.36 -10.30 -16.41
C GLY A 484 23.34 -11.44 -16.33
N GLN A 485 23.76 -12.70 -16.42
CA GLN A 485 22.85 -13.84 -16.31
C GLN A 485 22.18 -13.97 -14.92
N TYR A 486 22.76 -13.38 -13.87
CA TYR A 486 22.16 -13.36 -12.53
C TYR A 486 21.11 -12.26 -12.36
N LEU A 487 21.24 -11.15 -13.08
CA LEU A 487 20.35 -9.99 -12.99
C LEU A 487 19.10 -10.17 -13.86
N LEU A 488 19.21 -10.92 -14.96
CA LEU A 488 18.09 -11.22 -15.84
C LEU A 488 17.18 -12.32 -15.27
N SER A 489 15.88 -12.24 -15.55
CA SER A 489 14.89 -13.27 -15.18
C SER A 489 14.94 -14.50 -16.11
N LYS A 490 16.12 -15.09 -16.29
CA LYS A 490 16.36 -16.28 -17.13
C LYS A 490 17.22 -17.29 -16.37
N ASN A 491 17.14 -18.56 -16.77
CA ASN A 491 18.03 -19.57 -16.21
C ASN A 491 19.48 -19.27 -16.59
N LEU A 492 20.40 -19.63 -15.70
CA LEU A 492 21.82 -19.39 -15.90
C LEU A 492 22.33 -20.22 -17.09
N SER A 493 22.98 -19.53 -18.03
CA SER A 493 23.53 -20.15 -19.24
C SER A 493 24.83 -20.90 -18.96
N VAL A 494 25.62 -20.35 -18.04
CA VAL A 494 26.83 -20.95 -17.51
C VAL A 494 26.61 -21.10 -16.02
N VAL A 495 26.40 -22.34 -15.60
CA VAL A 495 26.36 -22.70 -14.20
C VAL A 495 27.81 -22.87 -13.78
N GLU A 496 28.27 -22.13 -12.77
CA GLU A 496 29.53 -22.46 -12.13
C GLU A 496 29.41 -23.91 -11.65
N GLU A 497 30.31 -24.78 -12.12
CA GLU A 497 30.36 -26.14 -11.59
C GLU A 497 30.42 -25.99 -10.07
N PRO A 498 29.49 -26.59 -9.30
CA PRO A 498 29.62 -26.55 -7.86
C PRO A 498 30.98 -27.17 -7.62
N SER A 499 31.95 -26.35 -7.18
CA SER A 499 33.18 -26.88 -6.60
C SER A 499 32.65 -27.95 -5.65
N GLN A 500 32.96 -29.22 -5.87
CA GLN A 500 32.39 -30.29 -5.05
C GLN A 500 32.92 -30.05 -3.63
N THR A 501 32.24 -29.18 -2.89
CA THR A 501 32.72 -28.70 -1.63
C THR A 501 32.71 -29.90 -0.72
N ILE A 502 33.60 -29.91 0.26
CA ILE A 502 33.60 -30.98 1.27
C ILE A 502 32.19 -31.10 1.87
N TRP A 503 31.46 -29.98 1.99
CA TRP A 503 30.07 -29.93 2.41
C TRP A 503 29.11 -30.68 1.46
N ASP A 504 29.17 -30.45 0.15
CA ASP A 504 28.31 -31.14 -0.82
C ASP A 504 28.55 -32.66 -0.83
N LYS A 505 29.82 -33.07 -0.67
CA LYS A 505 30.19 -34.49 -0.55
C LYS A 505 29.64 -35.11 0.74
N ILE A 506 29.74 -34.39 1.86
CA ILE A 506 29.14 -34.83 3.14
C ILE A 506 27.63 -34.99 2.99
N LEU A 507 26.98 -34.06 2.29
CA LEU A 507 25.54 -34.08 2.06
C LEU A 507 25.10 -35.22 1.14
N SER A 508 25.87 -35.52 0.09
CA SER A 508 25.60 -36.68 -0.77
C SER A 508 25.80 -38.02 -0.05
N ASP A 509 26.77 -38.08 0.87
CA ASP A 509 27.13 -39.31 1.58
C ASP A 509 26.19 -39.60 2.77
N THR A 510 25.53 -38.57 3.34
CA THR A 510 24.63 -38.70 4.51
C THR A 510 23.15 -38.50 4.17
N ALA A 511 22.57 -39.46 3.44
CA ALA A 511 21.17 -39.43 3.02
C ALA A 511 20.14 -39.43 4.18
N SER A 512 20.49 -39.96 5.36
CA SER A 512 19.62 -39.98 6.56
C SER A 512 19.54 -38.62 7.25
N LEU A 513 20.68 -37.95 7.47
CA LEU A 513 20.76 -36.57 7.99
C LEU A 513 20.02 -35.59 7.08
N THR A 514 20.15 -35.78 5.77
CA THR A 514 19.47 -34.97 4.76
C THR A 514 17.94 -35.09 4.83
N ARG A 515 17.38 -36.15 5.44
CA ARG A 515 15.93 -36.34 5.60
C ARG A 515 15.39 -35.69 6.88
N GLU A 516 16.13 -35.79 7.99
CA GLU A 516 15.70 -35.22 9.28
C GLU A 516 15.98 -33.71 9.37
N VAL A 517 17.10 -33.25 8.81
CA VAL A 517 17.50 -31.82 8.78
C VAL A 517 17.04 -31.13 7.50
N ALA A 518 16.45 -31.87 6.55
CA ALA A 518 15.92 -31.35 5.28
C ALA A 518 15.14 -30.03 5.39
N PRO A 519 14.27 -29.86 6.40
CA PRO A 519 13.46 -28.65 6.53
C PRO A 519 14.28 -27.41 6.92
N TRP A 520 15.44 -27.60 7.53
CA TRP A 520 16.33 -26.55 8.04
C TRP A 520 17.55 -26.32 7.15
N LEU A 521 17.81 -27.24 6.22
CA LEU A 521 18.90 -27.13 5.28
C LEU A 521 18.52 -26.22 4.12
N ILE A 522 19.27 -25.13 3.98
CA ILE A 522 19.18 -24.24 2.84
C ILE A 522 19.87 -24.92 1.64
N LYS A 523 19.13 -25.11 0.55
CA LYS A 523 19.64 -25.72 -0.68
C LYS A 523 20.06 -24.66 -1.68
N SER A 524 21.30 -24.71 -2.14
CA SER A 524 21.75 -23.84 -3.23
C SER A 524 20.97 -24.14 -4.52
N GLN A 525 20.48 -23.07 -5.16
CA GLN A 525 19.78 -23.15 -6.45
C GLN A 525 20.76 -22.76 -7.57
N THR A 526 21.43 -23.75 -8.14
CA THR A 526 22.54 -23.54 -9.08
C THR A 526 22.13 -22.94 -10.42
N ASN A 527 20.90 -23.22 -10.89
CA ASN A 527 20.44 -22.83 -12.24
C ASN A 527 19.57 -21.56 -12.27
N LYS A 528 19.16 -21.04 -11.10
CA LYS A 528 18.26 -19.89 -11.02
C LYS A 528 19.03 -18.58 -10.92
N SER A 529 18.49 -17.50 -11.46
CA SER A 529 19.06 -16.16 -11.29
C SER A 529 18.65 -15.51 -9.96
N ILE A 530 19.32 -14.42 -9.57
CA ILE A 530 18.94 -13.63 -8.38
C ILE A 530 17.52 -13.09 -8.55
N MET A 531 17.20 -12.58 -9.74
CA MET A 531 15.87 -12.05 -10.05
C MET A 531 14.78 -13.13 -9.94
N GLN A 532 15.05 -14.35 -10.42
CA GLN A 532 14.12 -15.48 -10.28
C GLN A 532 13.91 -15.89 -8.82
N LEU A 533 14.97 -15.88 -8.00
CA LEU A 533 14.87 -16.18 -6.57
C LEU A 533 14.13 -15.07 -5.80
N TYR A 534 14.34 -13.81 -6.17
CA TYR A 534 13.58 -12.68 -5.64
C TYR A 534 12.08 -12.80 -5.97
N GLN A 535 11.73 -13.11 -7.22
CA GLN A 535 10.34 -13.36 -7.62
C GLN A 535 9.75 -14.59 -6.89
N SER A 536 10.54 -15.65 -6.71
CA SER A 536 10.15 -16.81 -5.93
C SER A 536 9.88 -16.43 -4.47
N LEU A 537 10.72 -15.59 -3.87
CA LEU A 537 10.55 -15.09 -2.51
C LEU A 537 9.26 -14.28 -2.39
N GLN A 538 8.99 -13.38 -3.34
CA GLN A 538 7.75 -12.59 -3.39
C GLN A 538 6.52 -13.48 -3.48
N SER A 539 6.56 -14.50 -4.34
CA SER A 539 5.47 -15.46 -4.46
C SER A 539 5.27 -16.27 -3.18
N SER A 540 6.35 -16.60 -2.47
CA SER A 540 6.30 -17.38 -1.23
C SER A 540 5.71 -16.55 -0.09
N VAL A 541 6.16 -15.29 0.07
CA VAL A 541 5.62 -14.35 1.05
C VAL A 541 4.13 -14.11 0.77
N ASN A 542 3.75 -13.86 -0.49
CA ASN A 542 2.33 -13.69 -0.84
C ASN A 542 1.49 -14.93 -0.51
N LYS A 543 2.01 -16.14 -0.70
CA LYS A 543 1.31 -17.38 -0.30
C LYS A 543 1.11 -17.47 1.21
N ALA A 544 2.12 -17.12 2.01
CA ALA A 544 2.04 -17.16 3.47
C ALA A 544 0.99 -16.20 4.03
N PHE A 545 0.78 -15.04 3.40
CA PHE A 545 -0.26 -14.08 3.82
C PHE A 545 -1.62 -14.32 3.14
N ASN A 546 -1.66 -14.98 1.98
CA ASN A 546 -2.92 -15.44 1.39
C ASN A 546 -3.60 -16.53 2.24
N SER A 547 -2.84 -17.41 2.90
CA SER A 547 -3.43 -18.38 3.83
C SER A 547 -4.12 -17.70 5.02
N THR A 548 -3.55 -16.58 5.50
CA THR A 548 -4.20 -15.71 6.50
C THR A 548 -5.49 -15.14 5.96
N LYS A 549 -5.51 -14.71 4.69
CA LYS A 549 -6.72 -14.19 4.05
C LYS A 549 -7.85 -15.23 3.99
N GLU A 550 -7.52 -16.44 3.55
CA GLU A 550 -8.48 -17.55 3.45
C GLU A 550 -9.00 -18.00 4.82
N ALA A 551 -8.12 -18.12 5.82
CA ALA A 551 -8.50 -18.50 7.17
C ALA A 551 -9.46 -17.48 7.78
N MET A 552 -9.11 -16.19 7.70
CA MET A 552 -9.93 -15.13 8.29
C MET A 552 -11.26 -14.94 7.57
N GLN A 553 -11.29 -15.11 6.23
CA GLN A 553 -12.55 -15.07 5.48
C GLN A 553 -13.54 -16.14 5.95
N SER A 554 -13.07 -17.33 6.32
CA SER A 554 -13.95 -18.39 6.84
C SER A 554 -14.54 -18.11 8.22
N LEU A 555 -13.95 -17.18 8.99
CA LEU A 555 -14.30 -16.90 10.38
C LEU A 555 -15.33 -15.77 10.53
N PHE A 556 -15.48 -14.90 9.54
CA PHE A 556 -16.50 -13.85 9.56
C PHE A 556 -17.86 -14.42 9.17
N VAL A 557 -18.81 -14.37 10.10
CA VAL A 557 -20.18 -14.85 9.88
C VAL A 557 -21.12 -13.66 9.85
N GLN A 558 -21.93 -13.59 8.79
CA GLN A 558 -23.06 -12.67 8.72
C GLN A 558 -24.14 -13.14 9.71
N LYS A 559 -24.36 -12.37 10.78
CA LYS A 559 -25.35 -12.68 11.83
C LYS A 559 -26.77 -12.41 11.39
N THR A 560 -26.97 -11.26 10.75
CA THR A 560 -28.32 -10.78 10.43
C THR A 560 -28.29 -10.06 9.09
N SER A 561 -29.32 -10.31 8.27
CA SER A 561 -29.66 -9.51 7.10
C SER A 561 -31.10 -9.07 7.27
N LEU A 562 -31.32 -7.76 7.43
CA LEU A 562 -32.65 -7.17 7.56
C LEU A 562 -32.94 -6.36 6.31
N LYS A 563 -34.07 -6.64 5.66
CA LYS A 563 -34.57 -5.78 4.60
C LYS A 563 -35.16 -4.52 5.22
N LEU A 564 -34.64 -3.37 4.81
CA LEU A 564 -35.04 -2.06 5.34
C LEU A 564 -36.20 -1.46 4.55
N PHE A 565 -36.02 -1.28 3.24
CA PHE A 565 -37.02 -0.58 2.41
C PHE A 565 -36.91 -0.94 0.94
N ASP A 566 -38.05 -1.07 0.27
CA ASP A 566 -38.17 -1.24 -1.18
C ASP A 566 -38.54 0.09 -1.83
N TYR A 567 -37.68 0.58 -2.71
CA TYR A 567 -37.97 1.78 -3.48
C TYR A 567 -38.54 1.39 -4.84
N ASN A 568 -39.76 1.85 -5.12
CA ASN A 568 -40.44 1.61 -6.40
C ASN A 568 -39.76 2.32 -7.59
N SER A 569 -38.81 3.22 -7.33
CA SER A 569 -38.01 3.95 -8.33
C SER A 569 -36.53 3.88 -7.97
N ASN A 570 -35.65 4.03 -8.97
CA ASN A 570 -34.20 4.07 -8.74
C ASN A 570 -33.82 5.03 -7.60
N LEU A 571 -33.03 4.52 -6.65
CA LEU A 571 -32.47 5.36 -5.60
C LEU A 571 -31.58 6.41 -6.26
N SER A 572 -31.96 7.68 -6.18
CA SER A 572 -31.06 8.76 -6.60
C SER A 572 -29.77 8.68 -5.78
N SER A 573 -28.64 9.07 -6.37
CA SER A 573 -27.36 9.16 -5.65
C SER A 573 -27.46 9.98 -4.37
N ARG A 574 -28.34 11.00 -4.37
CA ARG A 574 -28.70 11.80 -3.19
C ARG A 574 -29.34 10.98 -2.07
N MET A 575 -30.29 10.10 -2.38
CA MET A 575 -30.90 9.27 -1.33
C MET A 575 -29.92 8.22 -0.80
N LYS A 576 -28.93 7.81 -1.59
CA LYS A 576 -27.83 6.93 -1.12
C LYS A 576 -26.92 7.67 -0.13
N SER A 577 -26.63 8.96 -0.34
CA SER A 577 -25.77 9.73 0.58
C SER A 577 -26.41 9.98 1.94
N LEU A 578 -27.74 10.01 2.01
CA LEU A 578 -28.49 10.14 3.26
C LEU A 578 -28.39 8.91 4.18
N VAL A 579 -27.95 7.75 3.67
CA VAL A 579 -27.83 6.54 4.49
C VAL A 579 -26.61 6.66 5.40
N THR A 580 -26.87 6.82 6.69
CA THR A 580 -25.82 7.11 7.68
C THR A 580 -25.80 6.05 8.78
N LEU A 581 -24.64 5.44 8.98
CA LEU A 581 -24.40 4.52 10.08
C LEU A 581 -23.61 5.22 11.19
N TYR A 582 -24.09 5.07 12.42
CA TYR A 582 -23.38 5.52 13.62
C TYR A 582 -23.36 4.40 14.66
N SER A 583 -22.40 4.45 15.57
CA SER A 583 -22.31 3.50 16.68
C SER A 583 -22.22 4.28 17.98
N ASN A 584 -23.01 3.88 18.95
CA ASN A 584 -23.01 4.46 20.29
C ASN A 584 -21.92 3.79 21.13
N ASP A 585 -21.45 4.47 22.17
CA ASP A 585 -20.40 3.97 23.07
C ASP A 585 -20.77 2.65 23.76
N THR A 586 -22.07 2.33 23.84
CA THR A 586 -22.60 1.05 24.33
C THR A 586 -22.36 -0.12 23.38
N GLY A 587 -21.81 0.12 22.19
CA GLY A 587 -21.53 -0.88 21.15
C GLY A 587 -22.75 -1.25 20.29
N SER A 588 -23.89 -0.58 20.47
CA SER A 588 -25.01 -0.69 19.54
C SER A 588 -24.67 -0.03 18.20
N SER A 589 -25.19 -0.63 17.13
CA SER A 589 -25.04 -0.11 15.77
C SER A 589 -26.38 0.45 15.31
N SER A 590 -26.37 1.70 14.89
CA SER A 590 -27.58 2.42 14.49
C SER A 590 -27.47 2.93 13.05
N CYS A 591 -28.61 2.95 12.36
CA CYS A 591 -28.73 3.28 10.95
C CYS A 591 -29.85 4.30 10.75
N LEU A 592 -29.55 5.36 10.01
CA LEU A 592 -30.51 6.32 9.49
C LEU A 592 -30.66 6.11 7.99
N PHE A 593 -31.89 6.04 7.49
CA PHE A 593 -32.16 5.91 6.06
C PHE A 593 -33.44 6.63 5.63
N PRO A 594 -33.49 7.22 4.43
CA PRO A 594 -34.65 8.01 4.02
C PRO A 594 -35.80 7.14 3.52
N ILE A 595 -37.00 7.24 4.09
CA ILE A 595 -38.19 6.57 3.54
C ILE A 595 -38.67 7.33 2.27
N ASN A 596 -38.69 8.66 2.36
CA ASN A 596 -39.05 9.57 1.28
C ASN A 596 -38.23 10.88 1.42
N GLU A 597 -38.55 11.93 0.66
CA GLU A 597 -37.80 13.19 0.71
C GLU A 597 -37.97 14.01 2.01
N HIS A 598 -38.94 13.64 2.85
CA HIS A 598 -39.33 14.37 4.06
C HIS A 598 -39.16 13.57 5.36
N GLN A 599 -39.02 12.24 5.27
CA GLN A 599 -39.08 11.34 6.40
C GLN A 599 -37.86 10.41 6.41
N ILE A 600 -37.20 10.34 7.57
CA ILE A 600 -36.07 9.46 7.83
C ILE A 600 -36.49 8.38 8.82
N ALA A 601 -36.13 7.16 8.52
CA ALA A 601 -36.23 6.02 9.42
C ALA A 601 -34.94 5.85 10.24
N THR A 602 -35.10 5.31 11.45
CA THR A 602 -34.02 4.98 12.36
C THR A 602 -34.14 3.53 12.77
N LEU A 603 -33.02 2.83 12.74
CA LEU A 603 -32.90 1.46 13.22
C LEU A 603 -31.73 1.40 14.19
N GLU A 604 -31.97 0.97 15.42
CA GLU A 604 -30.92 0.68 16.40
C GLU A 604 -30.88 -0.82 16.65
N HIS A 605 -29.72 -1.42 16.51
CA HIS A 605 -29.50 -2.84 16.79
C HIS A 605 -28.56 -2.96 17.99
N ASP A 606 -29.07 -3.50 19.09
CA ASP A 606 -28.31 -3.73 20.31
C ASP A 606 -27.55 -5.08 20.29
N GLN A 607 -26.58 -5.26 21.18
CA GLN A 607 -25.74 -6.46 21.26
C GLN A 607 -26.56 -7.74 21.54
N ASP A 608 -27.71 -7.62 22.22
CA ASP A 608 -28.61 -8.72 22.59
C ASP A 608 -29.63 -9.08 21.48
N SER A 609 -29.42 -8.59 20.25
CA SER A 609 -30.33 -8.79 19.09
C SER A 609 -31.70 -8.12 19.21
N GLU A 610 -31.87 -7.19 20.16
CA GLU A 610 -33.03 -6.30 20.17
C GLU A 610 -32.87 -5.23 19.08
N VAL A 611 -33.90 -5.09 18.24
CA VAL A 611 -33.96 -4.09 17.19
C VAL A 611 -35.01 -3.06 17.55
N LYS A 612 -34.60 -1.80 17.68
CA LYS A 612 -35.50 -0.66 17.84
C LYS A 612 -35.66 0.04 16.51
N TYR A 613 -36.87 0.50 16.23
CA TYR A 613 -37.18 1.15 14.97
C TYR A 613 -38.05 2.39 15.20
N GLY A 614 -37.75 3.47 14.48
CA GLY A 614 -38.51 4.72 14.51
C GLY A 614 -38.50 5.42 13.17
N SER A 615 -39.31 6.47 13.03
CA SER A 615 -39.19 7.40 11.91
C SER A 615 -39.57 8.81 12.31
N PHE A 616 -38.89 9.79 11.74
CA PHE A 616 -39.09 11.21 12.05
C PHE A 616 -39.15 12.08 10.80
N PHE A 617 -39.77 13.24 10.92
CA PHE A 617 -39.73 14.31 9.93
C PHE A 617 -39.53 15.66 10.64
N VAL A 618 -39.13 16.69 9.89
CA VAL A 618 -38.91 18.03 10.42
C VAL A 618 -39.97 18.98 9.88
N GLN A 619 -40.74 19.59 10.77
CA GLN A 619 -41.69 20.65 10.45
C GLN A 619 -41.46 21.83 11.39
N CYS A 620 -41.21 23.02 10.84
CA CYS A 620 -41.11 24.24 11.65
C CYS A 620 -42.36 25.10 11.43
N THR A 621 -42.91 25.62 12.52
CA THR A 621 -43.96 26.64 12.51
C THR A 621 -43.31 28.02 12.54
N SER A 622 -43.49 28.83 11.50
CA SER A 622 -43.05 30.23 11.54
C SER A 622 -43.95 31.05 12.46
N GLU A 623 -43.35 31.86 13.34
CA GLU A 623 -44.08 32.67 14.34
C GLU A 623 -44.86 33.86 13.75
N ASN A 624 -44.80 34.12 12.44
CA ASN A 624 -45.45 35.28 11.82
C ASN A 624 -46.66 34.90 10.95
N GLU A 625 -47.83 35.37 11.41
CA GLU A 625 -49.09 35.68 10.71
C GLU A 625 -49.40 34.95 9.38
N GLU A 626 -49.58 33.63 9.47
CA GLU A 626 -50.45 32.73 8.68
C GLU A 626 -49.89 31.34 8.94
N GLU A 627 -50.62 30.46 9.63
CA GLU A 627 -50.18 29.09 9.98
C GLU A 627 -49.89 28.24 8.72
N ARG A 628 -48.73 28.45 8.09
CA ARG A 628 -48.20 27.58 7.05
C ARG A 628 -47.22 26.63 7.72
N THR A 629 -47.73 25.44 8.02
CA THR A 629 -46.90 24.30 8.36
C THR A 629 -46.23 23.77 7.10
N GLU A 630 -45.00 24.19 6.83
CA GLU A 630 -44.21 23.66 5.71
C GLU A 630 -43.31 22.53 6.22
N LYS A 631 -43.40 21.36 5.57
CA LYS A 631 -42.53 20.22 5.85
C LYS A 631 -41.23 20.40 5.10
N TYR A 632 -40.11 20.35 5.83
CA TYR A 632 -38.80 20.48 5.20
C TYR A 632 -38.45 19.20 4.44
N HIS A 633 -37.78 19.36 3.31
CA HIS A 633 -37.09 18.26 2.64
C HIS A 633 -35.72 18.09 3.29
N ILE A 634 -35.35 16.86 3.63
CA ILE A 634 -34.03 16.57 4.19
C ILE A 634 -33.10 16.22 3.03
N TYR A 635 -32.18 17.14 2.72
CA TYR A 635 -31.34 17.07 1.54
C TYR A 635 -30.05 16.29 1.77
N ASP A 636 -29.41 16.51 2.92
CA ASP A 636 -28.20 15.79 3.32
C ASP A 636 -28.12 15.69 4.85
N MET A 637 -27.36 14.71 5.36
CA MET A 637 -27.13 14.55 6.79
C MET A 637 -25.69 14.10 7.07
N SER A 638 -25.13 14.56 8.17
CA SER A 638 -23.81 14.12 8.61
C SER A 638 -23.69 14.17 10.13
N VAL A 639 -23.04 13.16 10.70
CA VAL A 639 -22.84 13.05 12.16
C VAL A 639 -21.75 14.03 12.57
N TYR A 640 -22.08 14.98 13.45
CA TYR A 640 -21.11 15.97 13.94
C TYR A 640 -20.26 15.40 15.07
N ASN A 641 -20.91 14.79 16.06
CA ASN A 641 -20.27 14.05 17.16
C ASN A 641 -21.21 12.91 17.64
N GLY A 642 -20.86 12.21 18.71
CA GLY A 642 -21.69 11.11 19.24
C GLY A 642 -23.10 11.53 19.66
N ASP A 643 -23.30 12.82 19.96
CA ASP A 643 -24.52 13.34 20.57
C ASP A 643 -25.34 14.24 19.63
N THR A 644 -24.82 14.62 18.46
CA THR A 644 -25.45 15.58 17.55
C THR A 644 -25.30 15.20 16.08
N LEU A 645 -26.40 15.37 15.34
CA LEU A 645 -26.52 15.18 13.90
C LEU A 645 -26.71 16.54 13.23
N SER A 646 -25.94 16.83 12.18
CA SER A 646 -26.13 18.02 11.36
C SER A 646 -27.00 17.70 10.15
N LEU A 647 -28.03 18.53 9.92
CA LEU A 647 -29.02 18.35 8.87
C LEU A 647 -28.96 19.52 7.88
N LEU A 648 -29.02 19.19 6.59
CA LEU A 648 -29.28 20.15 5.52
C LEU A 648 -30.75 20.05 5.11
N LEU A 649 -31.52 21.08 5.41
CA LEU A 649 -32.96 21.15 5.20
C LEU A 649 -33.30 22.10 4.05
N TYR A 650 -34.41 21.85 3.35
CA TYR A 650 -34.91 22.72 2.29
C TYR A 650 -36.41 22.93 2.41
N ASN A 651 -36.83 24.20 2.43
CA ASN A 651 -38.22 24.58 2.62
C ASN A 651 -38.94 24.97 1.30
N GLY A 652 -38.48 24.49 0.14
CA GLY A 652 -39.03 24.92 -1.16
C GLY A 652 -38.53 26.30 -1.64
N ALA A 653 -38.11 27.19 -0.74
CA ALA A 653 -37.59 28.53 -1.06
C ALA A 653 -36.08 28.67 -0.80
N SER A 654 -35.60 28.21 0.35
CA SER A 654 -34.20 28.33 0.78
C SER A 654 -33.72 27.07 1.48
N TYR A 655 -32.39 26.89 1.50
CA TYR A 655 -31.73 25.84 2.28
C TYR A 655 -31.40 26.36 3.69
N MET A 656 -31.39 25.47 4.67
CA MET A 656 -31.06 25.75 6.05
C MET A 656 -30.15 24.64 6.58
N VAL A 657 -29.17 24.99 7.42
CA VAL A 657 -28.36 24.03 8.17
C VAL A 657 -28.76 24.10 9.63
N ALA A 658 -28.98 22.95 10.25
CA ALA A 658 -29.41 22.86 11.64
C ALA A 658 -28.76 21.66 12.35
N GLN A 659 -28.74 21.69 13.68
CA GLN A 659 -28.29 20.56 14.51
C GLN A 659 -29.48 19.90 15.19
N LEU A 660 -29.40 18.57 15.29
CA LEU A 660 -30.36 17.73 15.97
C LEU A 660 -29.65 16.90 17.04
N PRO A 661 -30.03 16.99 18.32
CA PRO A 661 -29.54 16.10 19.35
C PRO A 661 -29.95 14.64 19.09
N MET A 662 -29.00 13.71 19.18
CA MET A 662 -29.25 12.27 19.02
C MET A 662 -30.19 11.71 20.10
N ALA A 663 -30.27 12.38 21.26
CA ALA A 663 -31.26 12.10 22.29
C ALA A 663 -32.69 12.19 21.74
N ALA A 664 -33.01 13.23 20.95
CA ALA A 664 -34.32 13.38 20.33
C ALA A 664 -34.62 12.22 19.36
N VAL A 665 -33.61 11.76 18.61
CA VAL A 665 -33.73 10.61 17.71
C VAL A 665 -34.06 9.33 18.48
N SER A 666 -33.41 9.11 19.63
CA SER A 666 -33.65 7.93 20.46
C SER A 666 -35.08 7.86 21.02
N THR A 667 -35.72 9.01 21.31
CA THR A 667 -37.10 9.05 21.81
C THR A 667 -38.14 8.58 20.78
N VAL A 668 -37.79 8.61 19.50
CA VAL A 668 -38.66 8.20 18.40
C VAL A 668 -38.62 6.68 18.15
N THR A 669 -37.64 5.99 18.73
CA THR A 669 -37.47 4.55 18.55
C THR A 669 -38.46 3.76 19.40
N LEU A 670 -39.16 2.82 18.76
CA LEU A 670 -40.03 1.85 19.42
C LEU A 670 -39.34 0.49 19.43
N ASN A 671 -39.44 -0.24 20.55
CA ASN A 671 -38.92 -1.61 20.64
C ASN A 671 -39.77 -2.51 19.75
N LEU A 672 -39.14 -3.20 18.79
CA LEU A 672 -39.79 -4.25 18.01
C LEU A 672 -39.32 -5.62 18.51
N ILE A 673 -40.28 -6.52 18.73
CA ILE A 673 -40.02 -7.90 19.09
C ILE A 673 -40.13 -8.74 17.80
N GLY A 674 -38.99 -8.96 17.12
CA GLY A 674 -38.86 -9.93 16.02
C GLY A 674 -38.55 -9.33 14.63
N CYS A 675 -37.54 -9.89 13.95
CA CYS A 675 -37.03 -9.46 12.65
C CYS A 675 -37.97 -9.73 11.45
N GLU A 676 -38.91 -10.68 11.56
CA GLU A 676 -39.80 -11.09 10.44
C GLU A 676 -40.93 -10.08 10.15
N VAL A 677 -41.19 -9.13 11.05
CA VAL A 677 -42.34 -8.20 10.99
C VAL A 677 -41.97 -6.84 10.35
N LEU A 678 -40.71 -6.64 9.95
CA LEU A 678 -40.21 -5.33 9.51
C LEU A 678 -40.74 -4.88 8.13
N GLN A 679 -40.97 -5.79 7.17
CA GLN A 679 -41.38 -5.41 5.80
C GLN A 679 -42.69 -4.62 5.74
N ASP A 680 -43.75 -5.10 6.39
CA ASP A 680 -45.08 -4.46 6.36
C ASP A 680 -45.19 -3.27 7.32
N SER A 681 -44.38 -3.27 8.39
CA SER A 681 -44.45 -2.25 9.44
C SER A 681 -43.82 -0.93 8.99
N ILE A 682 -42.75 -0.98 8.19
CA ILE A 682 -41.98 0.22 7.81
C ILE A 682 -42.75 1.13 6.85
N GLN A 683 -43.49 0.56 5.90
CA GLN A 683 -44.30 1.34 4.97
C GLN A 683 -45.49 2.04 5.65
N MET A 684 -45.87 1.59 6.85
CA MET A 684 -47.04 2.05 7.60
C MET A 684 -46.70 2.99 8.76
N LEU A 685 -45.43 3.34 8.97
CA LEU A 685 -45.01 4.18 10.09
C LEU A 685 -45.34 5.66 9.88
N SER A 686 -46.13 6.21 10.80
CA SER A 686 -46.29 7.66 10.96
C SER A 686 -45.02 8.24 11.60
N GLY A 687 -44.33 9.14 10.89
CA GLY A 687 -43.18 9.83 11.45
C GLY A 687 -43.55 10.73 12.63
N VAL A 688 -42.61 10.90 13.56
CA VAL A 688 -42.71 11.87 14.65
C VAL A 688 -42.11 13.20 14.19
N ASP A 689 -42.80 14.31 14.48
CA ASP A 689 -42.25 15.65 14.23
C ASP A 689 -41.22 16.01 15.29
N ILE A 690 -39.97 16.19 14.88
CA ILE A 690 -38.86 16.57 15.75
C ILE A 690 -38.43 18.04 15.53
N GLY A 691 -39.20 18.83 14.79
CA GLY A 691 -38.84 20.23 14.50
C GLY A 691 -38.70 21.13 15.73
N ARG A 692 -39.29 20.74 16.87
CA ARG A 692 -39.16 21.46 18.16
C ARG A 692 -37.86 21.16 18.91
N GLU A 693 -37.23 20.05 18.61
CA GLU A 693 -35.96 19.59 19.24
C GLU A 693 -34.74 20.05 18.42
N LEU A 694 -34.96 20.80 17.34
CA LEU A 694 -33.93 21.31 16.46
C LEU A 694 -33.25 22.51 17.14
N ALA A 695 -31.93 22.48 17.28
CA ALA A 695 -31.17 23.66 17.70
C ALA A 695 -31.26 24.75 16.61
N GLN A 696 -31.06 26.02 16.97
CA GLN A 696 -31.25 27.17 16.06
C GLN A 696 -30.56 26.94 14.70
N GLY A 697 -31.37 26.89 13.65
CA GLY A 697 -30.92 26.67 12.27
C GLY A 697 -30.52 27.97 11.57
N THR A 698 -29.46 27.93 10.76
CA THR A 698 -29.02 29.08 9.96
C THR A 698 -29.50 28.95 8.51
N SER A 699 -30.20 29.96 8.00
CA SER A 699 -30.65 30.00 6.60
C SER A 699 -29.50 30.37 5.65
N LEU A 700 -29.34 29.60 4.58
CA LEU A 700 -28.33 29.81 3.54
C LEU A 700 -28.75 30.84 2.49
N GLY A 701 -29.90 31.50 2.67
CA GLY A 701 -30.40 32.53 1.76
C GLY A 701 -30.57 32.01 0.33
N ARG A 702 -29.82 32.60 -0.62
CA ARG A 702 -29.85 32.24 -2.06
C ARG A 702 -28.87 31.14 -2.45
N PHE A 703 -28.07 30.61 -1.52
CA PHE A 703 -27.11 29.57 -1.81
C PHE A 703 -27.83 28.24 -2.04
N GLN A 704 -27.56 27.61 -3.18
CA GLN A 704 -28.14 26.32 -3.53
C GLN A 704 -27.20 25.20 -3.10
N ALA A 705 -27.53 24.55 -1.98
CA ALA A 705 -26.70 23.52 -1.37
C ALA A 705 -26.95 22.12 -1.96
N LYS A 706 -25.88 21.32 -2.04
CA LYS A 706 -25.86 19.94 -2.53
C LYS A 706 -25.53 18.94 -1.43
N SER A 707 -24.47 19.23 -0.68
CA SER A 707 -23.93 18.34 0.34
C SER A 707 -23.37 19.13 1.52
N LEU A 708 -23.39 18.49 2.68
CA LEU A 708 -22.95 19.03 3.96
C LEU A 708 -21.88 18.10 4.54
N GLU A 709 -20.68 18.63 4.77
CA GLU A 709 -19.60 17.91 5.44
C GLU A 709 -19.22 18.65 6.72
N VAL A 710 -19.15 17.93 7.83
CA VAL A 710 -18.92 18.52 9.16
C VAL A 710 -17.73 17.88 9.85
N SER A 711 -17.12 18.63 10.78
CA SER A 711 -16.03 18.17 11.63
C SER A 711 -16.30 18.60 13.06
N GLY A 712 -16.73 17.66 13.91
CA GLY A 712 -16.97 17.91 15.33
C GLY A 712 -15.69 18.26 16.11
N SER A 713 -14.55 17.68 15.75
CA SER A 713 -13.28 17.95 16.45
C SER A 713 -12.75 19.37 16.21
N ARG A 714 -13.05 19.95 15.04
CA ARG A 714 -12.63 21.30 14.68
C ARG A 714 -13.74 22.34 14.77
N LYS A 715 -14.97 21.90 15.03
CA LYS A 715 -16.18 22.71 15.02
C LYS A 715 -16.40 23.47 13.71
N LEU A 716 -16.28 22.74 12.59
CA LEU A 716 -16.37 23.31 11.24
C LEU A 716 -17.44 22.59 10.43
N ALA A 717 -18.09 23.33 9.53
CA ALA A 717 -18.96 22.77 8.51
C ALA A 717 -18.63 23.37 7.12
N ALA A 718 -18.72 22.54 6.09
CA ALA A 718 -18.56 22.92 4.70
C ALA A 718 -19.82 22.54 3.93
N VAL A 719 -20.43 23.51 3.25
CA VAL A 719 -21.58 23.30 2.39
C VAL A 719 -21.17 23.50 0.94
N VAL A 720 -21.35 22.46 0.12
CA VAL A 720 -21.00 22.49 -1.31
C VAL A 720 -22.25 22.82 -2.12
N SER A 721 -22.10 23.66 -3.15
CA SER A 721 -23.20 24.04 -4.04
C SER A 721 -23.63 22.93 -5.01
N ILE A 722 -24.86 23.01 -5.56
CA ILE A 722 -25.39 22.07 -6.58
C ILE A 722 -24.45 21.88 -7.78
N GLY A 723 -23.83 22.97 -8.25
CA GLY A 723 -22.86 22.92 -9.34
C GLY A 723 -21.47 22.41 -8.96
N GLY A 724 -21.23 22.06 -7.69
CA GLY A 724 -19.96 21.56 -7.16
C GLY A 724 -18.80 22.56 -7.15
N ARG A 725 -19.02 23.79 -7.64
CA ARG A 725 -17.94 24.78 -7.83
C ARG A 725 -17.83 25.82 -6.73
N ARG A 726 -18.84 25.97 -5.88
CA ARG A 726 -18.80 26.90 -4.74
C ARG A 726 -18.93 26.14 -3.43
N VAL A 727 -18.14 26.54 -2.44
CA VAL A 727 -18.17 26.00 -1.08
C VAL A 727 -18.28 27.14 -0.08
N GLN A 728 -19.19 27.03 0.87
CA GLN A 728 -19.32 27.92 2.02
C GLN A 728 -18.79 27.21 3.28
N LEU A 729 -17.97 27.90 4.05
CA LEU A 729 -17.44 27.44 5.33
C LEU A 729 -18.17 28.11 6.48
N PHE A 730 -18.53 27.31 7.47
CA PHE A 730 -19.17 27.77 8.70
C PHE A 730 -18.35 27.32 9.90
N ASP A 731 -18.20 28.23 10.87
CA ASP A 731 -17.77 27.88 12.21
C ASP A 731 -19.02 27.47 13.00
N VAL A 732 -18.95 26.31 13.64
CA VAL A 732 -20.01 25.71 14.45
C VAL A 732 -19.65 26.04 15.91
N ASP A 733 -20.57 26.57 16.70
CA ASP A 733 -20.31 27.07 18.07
C ASP A 733 -19.42 28.34 18.13
N ALA A 734 -19.52 29.24 17.15
CA ALA A 734 -18.88 30.55 17.29
C ALA A 734 -19.61 31.36 18.38
N GLU A 735 -18.88 31.82 19.41
CA GLU A 735 -19.41 32.81 20.35
C GLU A 735 -19.95 34.01 19.56
N GLN A 736 -21.15 34.48 19.90
CA GLN A 736 -21.66 35.73 19.37
C GLN A 736 -20.69 36.83 19.82
N ASP A 737 -19.89 37.35 18.89
CA ASP A 737 -19.20 38.61 19.12
C ASP A 737 -20.29 39.67 19.33
N ASP A 738 -20.33 40.28 20.51
CA ASP A 738 -21.18 41.41 20.89
C ASP A 738 -20.87 42.66 20.03
N GLU A 739 -21.07 42.59 18.70
CA GLU A 739 -20.87 43.71 17.79
C GLU A 739 -22.17 44.26 17.17
N ASP A 740 -23.34 43.90 17.71
CA ASP A 740 -24.60 44.59 17.38
C ASP A 740 -25.39 44.92 18.67
N ILE A 741 -25.02 46.02 19.35
CA ILE A 741 -25.88 46.77 20.30
C ILE A 741 -26.23 48.13 19.69
#